data_AF-A0A162LZS6-F1
#
_entry.id   AF-A0A162LZS6-F1
#
_cell.length_a   1.000
_cell.length_b   1.000
_cell.length_c   1.000
_cell.angle_alpha   90.00
_cell.angle_beta   90.00
_cell.angle_gamma   90.00
#
_symmetry.space_group_name_H-M   'P 1'
#
loop_
_entity.id
_entity.type
_entity.pdbx_description
1 polymer ?
#
loop_
_entity_poly.entity_id
_entity_poly.type
_entity_poly.pdbx_seq_one_letter_code
_entity_poly.pdbx_strand_id
1 'polypeptide(L)'
;MTAASSESAGLPAIDPELVEAKAELLAKIDGVRRQVGYHNPFLLDRPDLIWLVLEGAVDLYAVPVRDGEVIGVGIHVGRVPAGELVFSPGLVPSAGALVAAEEGADLALRAVAVMGTELFEAKRADVAEGDFDLIVVDWLDRWIGHMAGLAVPGAGARAAELLEAEPGQEVPAGRVLGPQPEDVIWVQCNSGRVRLMGLPELEYGRNDPPIPVARHLWVETAGDAILSPAYTPTVLFRDMAWEALDAFHHMVLTATARRLAEAAEQDGGRLETRRDASRRRFETSLGRIGRLLDRHGQTETAGFAEGAGPLIAAVDRVARETGIDPASRGAKPRGRRVLDIAQSLRLRCRRVTLTGDWWRRPGAPLIAFIGETGAGERGRPVALLPAADGRWRLVDPETDGPDGPGRPVTRAEVDSLSGEGWMLYRPFPAKPMSVGEVWRFGLYGLKGDVRTIMACGLLAALTGLLTPIASGALFSNVIPRADLQTHLWVVLALLAGAVGILTFAVVRGIALLRLQATMDSSVQSAVWDRLLALPAPFFRRFTGGDLADRANSVSAIRELLTGSALQVGLDALFSLVSLTLLFWYSAKLALVALGVLLVQVLVTGILLRIQLPDQRALLSLGGRIEGLVFQLLTGLSKLRVSAAEPRAFARWAEEFSVRKRLTYRVRLNAAAQGALAQLFPVLGTLAVYLSVATLLTGPDGRPEFGIGPFMAFTAAFGQLTMAMTSLVATAGTVLTIVPLYERVTPILTEMPEITPDRAHPGEITGRIEFSHVTFAYAPDAPPVLDDLSLTIESGGYIAFVGESGSGKSTLLRLLLGFELPQSGGVYFDGMDQAGLDLTALRRQIGVVLQNGRLMSGSIFDNIVGSWPLTQDDAWAAARLAGLDEDIRALPMGMHTVLSEGGGTLSGGQRQRLMIARALVHRPRILVLDEATSALDNRTQAIVNDSISKLNMTRIVVAHRLSTIQDAHQIYVMKSGRLVEQGDYRSLMALDGEFAALARRQLL
;
A
#
# COMPACT_ATOMS: atom_id res chain seq x y z
N MET A 1 -13.07 -9.68 28.44
CA MET A 1 -13.49 -10.52 29.57
C MET A 1 -13.68 -11.90 28.97
N THR A 2 -12.87 -12.93 29.25
CA THR A 2 -12.18 -13.38 30.47
C THR A 2 -10.75 -13.84 30.12
N ALA A 3 -9.84 -13.71 31.09
CA ALA A 3 -8.47 -14.21 31.01
C ALA A 3 -8.44 -15.74 31.17
N ALA A 4 -7.59 -16.43 30.41
CA ALA A 4 -7.20 -17.82 30.67
C ALA A 4 -5.68 -17.92 30.52
N SER A 5 -5.04 -18.27 31.63
CA SER A 5 -3.63 -18.58 31.82
C SER A 5 -3.20 -19.81 31.03
N SER A 6 -2.11 -19.72 30.27
CA SER A 6 -1.43 -20.89 29.72
C SER A 6 -0.49 -21.48 30.78
N GLU A 7 -0.98 -22.48 31.51
CA GLU A 7 -0.12 -23.41 32.23
C GLU A 7 0.64 -24.27 31.21
N SER A 8 1.95 -24.33 31.37
CA SER A 8 2.82 -25.29 30.69
C SER A 8 2.56 -26.69 31.23
N ALA A 9 1.80 -27.50 30.49
CA ALA A 9 1.73 -28.94 30.76
C ALA A 9 3.06 -29.57 30.35
N GLY A 10 3.86 -29.97 31.35
CA GLY A 10 5.00 -30.85 31.14
C GLY A 10 4.53 -32.21 30.62
N LEU A 11 5.35 -32.84 29.78
CA LEU A 11 5.16 -34.23 29.33
C LEU A 11 4.93 -35.14 30.55
N PRO A 12 3.90 -35.99 30.56
CA PRO A 12 3.70 -36.95 31.65
C PRO A 12 4.87 -37.94 31.68
N ALA A 13 5.36 -38.25 32.87
CA ALA A 13 6.35 -39.30 33.07
C ALA A 13 5.77 -40.65 32.61
N ILE A 14 6.53 -41.38 31.81
CA ILE A 14 6.15 -42.68 31.25
C ILE A 14 6.06 -43.70 32.41
N ASP A 15 4.92 -44.37 32.52
CA ASP A 15 4.65 -45.41 33.52
C ASP A 15 5.56 -46.64 33.30
N PRO A 16 6.44 -47.01 34.25
CA PRO A 16 7.42 -48.08 34.06
C PRO A 16 6.81 -49.47 33.82
N GLU A 17 5.61 -49.76 34.35
CA GLU A 17 4.93 -51.04 34.08
C GLU A 17 4.49 -51.16 32.60
N LEU A 18 4.13 -50.03 31.98
CA LEU A 18 3.75 -49.97 30.57
C LEU A 18 4.96 -50.16 29.64
N VAL A 19 6.16 -49.80 30.08
CA VAL A 19 7.41 -49.96 29.32
C VAL A 19 7.87 -51.41 29.30
N GLU A 20 7.75 -52.12 30.43
CA GLU A 20 8.12 -53.53 30.55
C GLU A 20 7.16 -54.43 29.76
N ALA A 21 5.86 -54.16 29.84
CA ALA A 21 4.85 -54.86 29.04
C ALA A 21 4.97 -54.56 27.52
N LYS A 22 5.37 -53.33 27.12
CA LYS A 22 5.66 -52.99 25.72
C LYS A 22 6.89 -53.72 25.16
N ALA A 23 7.88 -54.03 26.00
CA ALA A 23 9.07 -54.78 25.59
C ALA A 23 8.78 -56.28 25.37
N GLU A 24 7.93 -56.89 26.21
CA GLU A 24 7.47 -58.27 26.01
C GLU A 24 6.61 -58.43 24.74
N LEU A 25 5.74 -57.47 24.44
CA LEU A 25 4.91 -57.50 23.24
C LEU A 25 5.73 -57.29 21.96
N LEU A 26 6.71 -56.37 21.99
CA LEU A 26 7.68 -56.17 20.90
C LEU A 26 8.54 -57.41 20.62
N ALA A 27 8.70 -58.32 21.58
CA ALA A 27 9.38 -59.59 21.38
C ALA A 27 8.49 -60.67 20.73
N LYS A 28 7.15 -60.47 20.71
CA LYS A 28 6.17 -61.38 20.09
C LYS A 28 5.78 -60.99 18.65
N ILE A 29 6.05 -59.75 18.24
CA ILE A 29 5.70 -59.20 16.92
C ILE A 29 6.92 -59.26 16.00
N ASP A 30 6.81 -59.95 14.86
CA ASP A 30 7.89 -60.02 13.87
C ASP A 30 7.83 -58.79 12.94
N GLY A 31 8.84 -57.92 13.00
CA GLY A 31 8.81 -56.63 12.32
C GLY A 31 10.18 -56.03 12.00
N VAL A 32 10.18 -55.01 11.15
CA VAL A 32 11.41 -54.36 10.65
C VAL A 32 11.48 -52.92 11.15
N ARG A 33 12.61 -52.56 11.77
CA ARG A 33 12.90 -51.17 12.12
C ARG A 33 13.22 -50.35 10.87
N ARG A 34 12.52 -49.24 10.69
CA ARG A 34 12.79 -48.24 9.64
C ARG A 34 13.15 -46.90 10.28
N GLN A 35 14.29 -46.35 9.88
CA GLN A 35 14.58 -44.93 10.08
C GLN A 35 13.93 -44.13 8.95
N VAL A 36 13.01 -43.23 9.32
CA VAL A 36 12.27 -42.41 8.36
C VAL A 36 12.45 -40.95 8.76
N GLY A 37 12.86 -40.10 7.81
CA GLY A 37 13.03 -38.66 8.00
C GLY A 37 12.07 -37.85 7.14
N TYR A 38 12.03 -36.54 7.37
CA TYR A 38 11.19 -35.58 6.63
C TYR A 38 11.31 -35.67 5.09
N HIS A 39 12.45 -36.14 4.60
CA HIS A 39 12.76 -36.28 3.17
C HIS A 39 12.22 -37.57 2.53
N ASN A 40 11.67 -38.52 3.30
CA ASN A 40 11.09 -39.77 2.79
C ASN A 40 9.73 -40.10 3.42
N PRO A 41 8.71 -39.25 3.19
CA PRO A 41 7.36 -39.53 3.65
C PRO A 41 6.74 -40.69 2.85
N PHE A 42 5.88 -41.49 3.50
CA PHE A 42 5.25 -42.65 2.89
C PHE A 42 3.73 -42.60 3.03
N LEU A 43 3.03 -43.38 2.19
CA LEU A 43 1.58 -43.51 2.22
C LEU A 43 1.17 -44.67 3.12
N LEU A 44 0.07 -44.50 3.85
CA LEU A 44 -0.59 -45.53 4.64
C LEU A 44 -1.67 -46.21 3.78
N ASP A 45 -1.23 -46.92 2.74
CA ASP A 45 -2.05 -47.52 1.68
C ASP A 45 -2.23 -49.05 1.80
N ARG A 46 -1.49 -49.70 2.70
CA ARG A 46 -1.46 -51.15 2.92
C ARG A 46 -2.12 -51.56 4.25
N PRO A 47 -3.39 -52.01 4.28
CA PRO A 47 -4.13 -52.29 5.53
C PRO A 47 -3.62 -53.49 6.34
N ASP A 48 -2.81 -54.34 5.72
CA ASP A 48 -2.14 -55.48 6.35
C ASP A 48 -0.97 -55.06 7.26
N LEU A 49 -0.59 -53.78 7.26
CA LEU A 49 0.56 -53.26 7.99
C LEU A 49 0.20 -52.26 9.07
N ILE A 50 1.03 -52.30 10.12
CA ILE A 50 1.00 -51.38 11.26
C ILE A 50 2.40 -50.84 11.52
N TRP A 51 2.45 -49.64 12.08
CA TRP A 51 3.70 -48.92 12.31
C TRP A 51 3.73 -48.42 13.76
N LEU A 52 4.62 -48.95 14.59
CA LEU A 52 4.83 -48.46 15.95
C LEU A 52 5.88 -47.34 15.95
N VAL A 53 5.56 -46.21 16.57
CA VAL A 53 6.53 -45.12 16.79
C VAL A 53 7.39 -45.46 18.00
N LEU A 54 8.66 -45.84 17.78
CA LEU A 54 9.59 -46.19 18.85
C LEU A 54 10.16 -44.93 19.52
N GLU A 55 10.59 -43.97 18.72
CA GLU A 55 11.12 -42.66 19.14
C GLU A 55 10.64 -41.58 18.18
N GLY A 56 10.47 -40.34 18.66
CA GLY A 56 10.04 -39.20 17.84
C GLY A 56 8.52 -39.06 17.70
N ALA A 57 8.06 -38.60 16.53
CA ALA A 57 6.64 -38.41 16.22
C ALA A 57 6.39 -38.42 14.69
N VAL A 58 5.18 -38.82 14.30
CA VAL A 58 4.74 -38.82 12.90
C VAL A 58 3.58 -37.85 12.72
N ASP A 59 3.72 -36.89 11.80
CA ASP A 59 2.65 -36.00 11.37
C ASP A 59 1.88 -36.65 10.21
N LEU A 60 0.56 -36.76 10.36
CA LEU A 60 -0.34 -37.33 9.36
C LEU A 60 -0.93 -36.22 8.50
N TYR A 61 -0.96 -36.43 7.18
CA TYR A 61 -1.56 -35.53 6.20
C TYR A 61 -2.56 -36.28 5.33
N ALA A 62 -3.78 -35.76 5.18
CA ALA A 62 -4.74 -36.27 4.20
C ALA A 62 -4.38 -35.70 2.82
N VAL A 63 -4.10 -36.57 1.85
CA VAL A 63 -3.61 -36.20 0.51
C VAL A 63 -4.40 -36.89 -0.59
N PRO A 64 -4.65 -36.22 -1.73
CA PRO A 64 -5.16 -36.89 -2.92
C PRO A 64 -4.04 -37.70 -3.60
N VAL A 65 -4.36 -38.94 -3.98
CA VAL A 65 -3.45 -39.90 -4.60
C VAL A 65 -4.06 -40.42 -5.90
N ARG A 66 -3.23 -40.56 -6.94
CA ARG A 66 -3.61 -41.21 -8.19
C ARG A 66 -2.47 -42.10 -8.65
N ASP A 67 -2.78 -43.35 -8.99
CA ASP A 67 -1.78 -44.35 -9.40
C ASP A 67 -0.59 -44.49 -8.40
N GLY A 68 -0.84 -44.25 -7.10
CA GLY A 68 0.18 -44.29 -6.04
C GLY A 68 1.00 -43.01 -5.83
N GLU A 69 0.77 -41.95 -6.62
CA GLU A 69 1.46 -40.66 -6.49
C GLU A 69 0.58 -39.56 -5.90
N VAL A 70 1.18 -38.69 -5.06
CA VAL A 70 0.50 -37.56 -4.42
C VAL A 70 0.39 -36.39 -5.39
N ILE A 71 -0.83 -35.98 -5.73
CA ILE A 71 -1.10 -35.00 -6.79
C ILE A 71 -1.54 -33.61 -6.28
N GLY A 72 -1.55 -33.39 -4.97
CA GLY A 72 -2.06 -32.14 -4.38
C GLY A 72 -1.48 -31.79 -3.01
N VAL A 73 -1.86 -30.62 -2.49
CA VAL A 73 -1.44 -30.14 -1.17
C VAL A 73 -2.17 -30.94 -0.09
N GLY A 74 -1.40 -31.54 0.83
CA GLY A 74 -1.93 -32.32 1.94
C GLY A 74 -2.45 -31.45 3.08
N ILE A 75 -3.53 -31.88 3.71
CA ILE A 75 -4.11 -31.21 4.88
C ILE A 75 -3.57 -31.89 6.12
N HIS A 76 -2.93 -31.13 7.01
CA HIS A 76 -2.44 -31.67 8.28
C HIS A 76 -3.59 -32.14 9.15
N VAL A 77 -3.46 -33.37 9.64
CA VAL A 77 -4.53 -34.10 10.34
C VAL A 77 -4.27 -34.13 11.83
N GLY A 78 -3.06 -34.49 12.23
CA GLY A 78 -2.74 -34.81 13.61
C GLY A 78 -1.34 -35.43 13.72
N ARG A 79 -0.84 -35.50 14.95
CA ARG A 79 0.49 -36.01 15.27
C ARG A 79 0.38 -37.24 16.14
N VAL A 80 1.06 -38.32 15.75
CA VAL A 80 1.18 -39.55 16.55
C VAL A 80 2.53 -39.56 17.26
N PRO A 81 2.58 -39.49 18.61
CA PRO A 81 3.81 -39.48 19.38
C PRO A 81 4.44 -40.87 19.57
N ALA A 82 5.66 -40.90 20.10
CA ALA A 82 6.34 -42.15 20.48
C ALA A 82 5.52 -42.99 21.47
N GLY A 83 5.55 -44.31 21.26
CA GLY A 83 4.85 -45.31 22.07
C GLY A 83 3.44 -45.66 21.58
N GLU A 84 2.99 -45.07 20.47
CA GLU A 84 1.67 -45.29 19.86
C GLU A 84 1.76 -45.99 18.49
N LEU A 85 0.69 -46.71 18.14
CA LEU A 85 0.58 -47.47 16.90
C LEU A 85 -0.17 -46.67 15.83
N VAL A 86 0.37 -46.65 14.62
CA VAL A 86 -0.26 -46.10 13.43
C VAL A 86 -0.80 -47.26 12.60
N PHE A 87 -2.12 -47.29 12.39
CA PHE A 87 -2.77 -48.25 11.50
C PHE A 87 -2.89 -47.66 10.09
N SER A 88 -2.87 -48.53 9.10
CA SER A 88 -2.95 -48.14 7.70
C SER A 88 -4.39 -48.31 7.19
N PRO A 89 -5.12 -47.22 6.90
CA PRO A 89 -6.54 -47.31 6.53
C PRO A 89 -6.79 -47.68 5.06
N GLY A 90 -5.76 -47.69 4.21
CA GLY A 90 -5.90 -47.92 2.77
C GLY A 90 -6.40 -46.70 2.00
N LEU A 91 -6.76 -46.92 0.73
CA LEU A 91 -7.22 -45.89 -0.21
C LEU A 91 -8.75 -45.80 -0.21
N VAL A 92 -9.29 -44.58 -0.14
CA VAL A 92 -10.74 -44.33 -0.21
C VAL A 92 -11.05 -43.38 -1.37
N PRO A 93 -12.07 -43.64 -2.21
CA PRO A 93 -12.39 -42.75 -3.34
C PRO A 93 -12.64 -41.31 -2.89
N SER A 94 -11.95 -40.32 -3.47
CA SER A 94 -12.08 -38.91 -3.06
C SER A 94 -13.38 -38.23 -3.52
N ALA A 95 -14.18 -38.91 -4.36
CA ALA A 95 -15.43 -38.41 -4.94
C ALA A 95 -15.34 -37.00 -5.60
N GLY A 96 -14.16 -36.61 -6.11
CA GLY A 96 -13.97 -35.32 -6.82
C GLY A 96 -13.92 -34.09 -5.90
N ALA A 97 -13.70 -34.29 -4.61
CA ALA A 97 -13.91 -33.31 -3.55
C ALA A 97 -12.82 -32.23 -3.36
N LEU A 98 -11.61 -32.45 -3.85
CA LEU A 98 -10.47 -31.56 -3.57
C LEU A 98 -10.27 -30.58 -4.73
N VAL A 99 -10.12 -29.28 -4.43
CA VAL A 99 -10.00 -28.15 -5.39
C VAL A 99 -8.84 -28.27 -6.41
N ALA A 100 -8.02 -29.32 -6.31
CA ALA A 100 -6.92 -29.62 -7.23
C ALA A 100 -6.94 -31.08 -7.77
N ALA A 101 -7.93 -31.89 -7.41
CA ALA A 101 -8.01 -33.29 -7.82
C ALA A 101 -8.82 -33.43 -9.11
N GLU A 102 -8.19 -33.96 -10.15
CA GLU A 102 -8.87 -34.41 -11.38
C GLU A 102 -9.84 -35.56 -11.06
N GLU A 103 -10.89 -35.75 -11.89
CA GLU A 103 -11.83 -36.87 -11.77
C GLU A 103 -11.09 -38.21 -11.67
N GLY A 104 -11.36 -38.99 -10.61
CA GLY A 104 -10.78 -40.32 -10.39
C GLY A 104 -9.62 -40.43 -9.40
N ALA A 105 -9.32 -39.38 -8.60
CA ALA A 105 -8.34 -39.47 -7.52
C ALA A 105 -8.89 -40.17 -6.26
N ASP A 106 -8.05 -40.90 -5.55
CA ASP A 106 -8.32 -41.47 -4.22
C ASP A 106 -7.78 -40.55 -3.11
N LEU A 107 -8.24 -40.73 -1.88
CA LEU A 107 -7.77 -40.07 -0.68
C LEU A 107 -6.96 -41.07 0.15
N ALA A 108 -5.75 -40.67 0.57
CA ALA A 108 -4.88 -41.46 1.43
C ALA A 108 -4.34 -40.61 2.60
N LEU A 109 -3.87 -41.30 3.65
CA LEU A 109 -3.04 -40.67 4.69
C LEU A 109 -1.56 -40.80 4.34
N ARG A 110 -0.86 -39.67 4.36
CA ARG A 110 0.60 -39.58 4.21
C ARG A 110 1.22 -39.33 5.58
N ALA A 111 2.14 -40.22 5.97
CA ALA A 111 2.92 -40.09 7.18
C ALA A 111 4.22 -39.34 6.90
N VAL A 112 4.47 -38.26 7.65
CA VAL A 112 5.68 -37.44 7.59
C VAL A 112 6.37 -37.51 8.94
N ALA A 113 7.52 -38.17 9.00
CA ALA A 113 8.28 -38.33 10.23
C ALA A 113 9.03 -37.04 10.61
N VAL A 114 9.01 -36.69 11.90
CA VAL A 114 9.85 -35.64 12.47
C VAL A 114 11.32 -36.14 12.49
N MET A 115 12.30 -35.22 12.39
CA MET A 115 13.73 -35.56 12.46
C MET A 115 14.05 -36.43 13.70
N GLY A 116 14.70 -37.58 13.48
CA GLY A 116 15.08 -38.51 14.55
C GLY A 116 13.99 -39.53 14.94
N THR A 117 12.93 -39.68 14.13
CA THR A 117 11.87 -40.67 14.39
C THR A 117 12.29 -42.08 13.97
N GLU A 118 12.11 -43.06 14.86
CA GLU A 118 12.28 -44.49 14.55
C GLU A 118 10.91 -45.19 14.52
N LEU A 119 10.65 -45.90 13.44
CA LEU A 119 9.40 -46.65 13.23
C LEU A 119 9.67 -48.15 13.19
N PHE A 120 8.73 -48.94 13.69
CA PHE A 120 8.75 -50.40 13.60
C PHE A 120 7.55 -50.85 12.76
N GLU A 121 7.81 -51.37 11.55
CA GLU A 121 6.81 -51.89 10.63
C GLU A 121 6.56 -53.37 10.95
N ALA A 122 5.31 -53.75 11.17
CA ALA A 122 4.90 -55.13 11.44
C ALA A 122 3.59 -55.47 10.72
N LYS A 123 3.23 -56.76 10.66
CA LYS A 123 1.93 -57.16 10.11
C LYS A 123 0.84 -56.99 11.17
N ARG A 124 -0.34 -56.57 10.74
CA ARG A 124 -1.52 -56.46 11.60
C ARG A 124 -1.90 -57.79 12.24
N ALA A 125 -1.69 -58.91 11.52
CA ALA A 125 -1.97 -60.26 12.01
C ALA A 125 -1.22 -60.60 13.30
N ASP A 126 -0.01 -60.07 13.48
CA ASP A 126 0.84 -60.33 14.65
C ASP A 126 0.27 -59.72 15.94
N VAL A 127 -0.59 -58.70 15.82
CA VAL A 127 -1.33 -58.09 16.93
C VAL A 127 -2.74 -58.67 17.06
N ALA A 128 -3.28 -59.26 15.99
CA ALA A 128 -4.61 -59.86 15.96
C ALA A 128 -4.67 -61.30 16.49
N GLU A 129 -3.58 -62.07 16.37
CA GLU A 129 -3.49 -63.48 16.82
C GLU A 129 -3.12 -63.64 18.31
N GLY A 130 -2.80 -62.54 19.01
CA GLY A 130 -2.34 -62.54 20.39
C GLY A 130 -3.47 -62.56 21.43
N ASP A 131 -3.28 -63.34 22.51
CA ASP A 131 -4.13 -63.30 23.71
C ASP A 131 -4.36 -61.85 24.19
N PHE A 132 -5.54 -61.61 24.75
CA PHE A 132 -6.02 -60.36 25.33
C PHE A 132 -4.97 -59.50 26.08
N ASP A 133 -4.26 -58.63 25.36
CA ASP A 133 -3.27 -57.74 25.95
C ASP A 133 -3.82 -56.31 26.11
N LEU A 134 -3.79 -55.78 27.34
CA LEU A 134 -4.26 -54.42 27.70
C LEU A 134 -3.59 -53.31 26.86
N ILE A 135 -2.39 -53.58 26.31
CA ILE A 135 -1.66 -52.65 25.43
C ILE A 135 -2.35 -52.48 24.08
N VAL A 136 -2.92 -53.55 23.53
CA VAL A 136 -3.62 -53.51 22.23
C VAL A 136 -4.89 -52.67 22.34
N VAL A 137 -5.56 -52.75 23.48
CA VAL A 137 -6.72 -51.90 23.83
C VAL A 137 -6.33 -50.42 23.81
N ASP A 138 -5.25 -50.04 24.51
CA ASP A 138 -4.76 -48.65 24.58
C ASP A 138 -4.36 -48.11 23.20
N TRP A 139 -3.67 -48.92 22.38
CA TRP A 139 -3.31 -48.52 21.02
C TRP A 139 -4.51 -48.32 20.10
N LEU A 140 -5.51 -49.20 20.18
CA LEU A 140 -6.74 -49.06 19.41
C LEU A 140 -7.51 -47.79 19.80
N ASP A 141 -7.70 -47.56 21.11
CA ASP A 141 -8.48 -46.41 21.58
C ASP A 141 -7.83 -45.08 21.21
N ARG A 142 -6.49 -44.97 21.34
CA ARG A 142 -5.76 -43.77 20.94
C ARG A 142 -5.80 -43.53 19.43
N TRP A 143 -5.59 -44.58 18.63
CA TRP A 143 -5.68 -44.46 17.18
C TRP A 143 -7.07 -44.02 16.72
N ILE A 144 -8.13 -44.62 17.29
CA ILE A 144 -9.51 -44.24 17.02
C ILE A 144 -9.74 -42.77 17.43
N GLY A 145 -9.19 -42.32 18.56
CA GLY A 145 -9.23 -40.93 18.98
C GLY A 145 -8.57 -39.96 17.98
N HIS A 146 -7.38 -40.30 17.47
CA HIS A 146 -6.69 -39.51 16.44
C HIS A 146 -7.51 -39.44 15.14
N MET A 147 -8.08 -40.58 14.72
CA MET A 147 -8.93 -40.67 13.53
C MET A 147 -10.27 -39.95 13.70
N ALA A 148 -10.86 -39.91 14.90
CA ALA A 148 -12.08 -39.16 15.16
C ALA A 148 -11.90 -37.65 14.94
N GLY A 149 -10.69 -37.13 15.20
CA GLY A 149 -10.33 -35.74 14.92
C GLY A 149 -10.30 -35.37 13.43
N LEU A 150 -10.08 -36.34 12.52
CA LEU A 150 -10.11 -36.13 11.07
C LEU A 150 -11.48 -35.68 10.58
N ALA A 151 -12.55 -36.23 11.15
CA ALA A 151 -13.90 -36.07 10.64
C ALA A 151 -14.52 -34.70 10.99
N VAL A 152 -14.07 -34.03 12.07
CA VAL A 152 -14.61 -32.73 12.53
C VAL A 152 -13.53 -31.83 13.18
N PRO A 153 -13.00 -30.79 12.51
CA PRO A 153 -12.10 -29.81 13.11
C PRO A 153 -12.89 -28.56 13.51
N GLY A 154 -13.18 -28.42 14.79
CA GLY A 154 -13.75 -27.18 15.36
C GLY A 154 -15.19 -26.87 14.94
N ALA A 155 -16.12 -27.14 15.87
CA ALA A 155 -17.56 -26.80 15.85
C ALA A 155 -18.48 -27.70 14.99
N GLY A 156 -18.96 -28.80 15.59
CA GLY A 156 -20.11 -29.59 15.15
C GLY A 156 -20.79 -30.24 16.36
N ALA A 157 -22.12 -30.35 16.33
CA ALA A 157 -23.06 -30.64 17.42
C ALA A 157 -22.54 -31.40 18.67
N ARG A 158 -22.82 -30.85 19.87
CA ARG A 158 -22.69 -31.59 21.13
C ARG A 158 -23.70 -32.73 21.11
N ALA A 159 -23.24 -33.97 21.30
CA ALA A 159 -24.13 -35.09 21.61
C ALA A 159 -25.11 -34.66 22.71
N ALA A 160 -26.40 -34.88 22.49
CA ALA A 160 -27.44 -34.41 23.40
C ALA A 160 -27.52 -35.31 24.64
N GLU A 161 -27.14 -36.58 24.49
CA GLU A 161 -27.18 -37.62 25.52
C GLU A 161 -25.89 -38.44 25.51
N LEU A 162 -25.51 -38.94 26.68
CA LEU A 162 -24.34 -39.80 26.85
C LEU A 162 -24.67 -41.23 26.41
N LEU A 163 -23.74 -41.82 25.69
CA LEU A 163 -23.75 -43.24 25.34
C LEU A 163 -23.13 -44.01 26.50
N GLU A 164 -23.92 -44.82 27.20
CA GLU A 164 -23.45 -45.68 28.28
C GLU A 164 -23.26 -47.10 27.74
N ALA A 165 -22.22 -47.82 28.19
CA ALA A 165 -21.90 -49.18 27.71
C ALA A 165 -22.84 -50.26 28.30
N GLU A 166 -24.15 -50.07 28.17
CA GLU A 166 -25.19 -51.03 28.58
C GLU A 166 -25.73 -51.81 27.36
N PRO A 167 -25.58 -53.15 27.32
CA PRO A 167 -26.02 -53.93 26.17
C PRO A 167 -27.55 -54.02 26.08
N GLY A 168 -28.10 -53.73 24.90
CA GLY A 168 -29.54 -53.93 24.61
C GLY A 168 -30.40 -52.70 24.89
N GLN A 169 -29.81 -51.52 24.85
CA GLN A 169 -30.49 -50.25 25.07
C GLN A 169 -31.49 -49.96 23.93
N GLU A 170 -32.78 -49.81 24.26
CA GLU A 170 -33.81 -49.33 23.34
C GLU A 170 -33.73 -47.80 23.24
N VAL A 171 -33.36 -47.30 22.06
CA VAL A 171 -33.19 -45.88 21.79
C VAL A 171 -34.24 -45.42 20.78
N PRO A 172 -35.15 -44.50 21.15
CA PRO A 172 -36.16 -43.96 20.24
C PRO A 172 -35.54 -43.25 19.04
N ALA A 173 -36.30 -43.11 17.95
CA ALA A 173 -35.89 -42.36 16.77
C ALA A 173 -35.48 -40.90 17.08
N GLY A 174 -34.41 -40.42 16.44
CA GLY A 174 -33.94 -39.02 16.49
C GLY A 174 -33.07 -38.65 17.69
N ARG A 175 -32.54 -39.63 18.44
CA ARG A 175 -31.62 -39.39 19.56
C ARG A 175 -30.19 -39.29 19.07
N VAL A 176 -29.43 -38.35 19.64
CA VAL A 176 -28.02 -38.09 19.32
C VAL A 176 -27.16 -38.45 20.53
N LEU A 177 -26.43 -39.56 20.42
CA LEU A 177 -25.65 -40.17 21.50
C LEU A 177 -24.16 -40.05 21.24
N GLY A 178 -23.37 -39.77 22.28
CA GLY A 178 -21.92 -39.70 22.19
C GLY A 178 -21.22 -40.15 23.48
N PRO A 179 -19.95 -40.58 23.40
CA PRO A 179 -19.21 -41.11 24.54
C PRO A 179 -18.81 -40.01 25.53
N GLN A 180 -18.39 -40.40 26.74
CA GLN A 180 -17.71 -39.47 27.64
C GLN A 180 -16.38 -38.99 27.03
N PRO A 181 -15.88 -37.80 27.42
CA PRO A 181 -14.55 -37.36 27.02
C PRO A 181 -13.50 -38.37 27.49
N GLU A 182 -12.63 -38.81 26.57
CA GLU A 182 -11.60 -39.86 26.74
C GLU A 182 -12.09 -41.31 26.61
N ASP A 183 -13.40 -41.57 26.43
CA ASP A 183 -13.92 -42.93 26.20
C ASP A 183 -14.05 -43.26 24.70
N VAL A 184 -13.77 -44.53 24.37
CA VAL A 184 -14.11 -45.15 23.08
C VAL A 184 -15.15 -46.24 23.32
N ILE A 185 -16.33 -46.07 22.72
CA ILE A 185 -17.45 -47.01 22.85
C ILE A 185 -17.81 -47.53 21.47
N TRP A 186 -17.80 -48.85 21.31
CA TRP A 186 -18.18 -49.52 20.08
C TRP A 186 -19.67 -49.82 20.10
N VAL A 187 -20.39 -49.38 19.07
CA VAL A 187 -21.84 -49.50 19.00
C VAL A 187 -22.23 -50.55 17.97
N GLN A 188 -22.80 -51.66 18.42
CA GLN A 188 -23.51 -52.60 17.55
C GLN A 188 -25.00 -52.22 17.48
N CYS A 189 -25.55 -52.14 16.28
CA CYS A 189 -26.99 -51.97 16.08
C CYS A 189 -27.63 -53.36 15.95
N ASN A 190 -28.49 -53.77 16.87
CA ASN A 190 -29.15 -55.09 16.83
C ASN A 190 -30.50 -55.06 16.08
N SER A 191 -31.15 -53.91 16.06
CA SER A 191 -32.43 -53.65 15.38
C SER A 191 -32.52 -52.16 15.06
N GLY A 192 -33.18 -51.80 13.96
CA GLY A 192 -33.24 -50.42 13.48
C GLY A 192 -32.01 -50.02 12.66
N ARG A 193 -31.82 -48.71 12.48
CA ARG A 193 -30.68 -48.12 11.76
C ARG A 193 -30.19 -46.87 12.48
N VAL A 194 -28.89 -46.65 12.44
CA VAL A 194 -28.22 -45.48 13.03
C VAL A 194 -27.33 -44.79 12.01
N ARG A 195 -27.04 -43.51 12.22
CA ARG A 195 -26.18 -42.70 11.36
C ARG A 195 -25.01 -42.16 12.16
N LEU A 196 -23.79 -42.39 11.69
CA LEU A 196 -22.63 -41.74 12.27
C LEU A 196 -22.62 -40.25 11.88
N MET A 197 -22.42 -39.37 12.85
CA MET A 197 -22.44 -37.90 12.71
C MET A 197 -23.73 -37.33 12.11
N GLY A 198 -24.83 -38.10 12.11
CA GLY A 198 -26.10 -37.71 11.46
C GLY A 198 -26.03 -37.71 9.92
N LEU A 199 -24.98 -38.28 9.32
CA LEU A 199 -24.81 -38.32 7.86
C LEU A 199 -25.60 -39.50 7.24
N PRO A 200 -26.50 -39.27 6.26
CA PRO A 200 -27.28 -40.33 5.63
C PRO A 200 -26.44 -41.38 4.89
N GLU A 201 -25.23 -41.02 4.43
CA GLU A 201 -24.34 -41.96 3.73
C GLU A 201 -23.54 -42.86 4.69
N LEU A 202 -23.50 -42.52 5.99
CA LEU A 202 -22.89 -43.31 7.04
C LEU A 202 -23.98 -44.00 7.87
N GLU A 203 -24.96 -44.55 7.18
CA GLU A 203 -26.06 -45.32 7.77
C GLU A 203 -25.60 -46.76 8.00
N TYR A 204 -25.83 -47.23 9.22
CA TYR A 204 -25.31 -48.46 9.77
C TYR A 204 -26.45 -49.23 10.44
N GLY A 205 -26.52 -50.54 10.23
CA GLY A 205 -27.64 -51.37 10.65
C GLY A 205 -27.22 -52.72 11.25
N ARG A 206 -28.16 -53.68 11.23
CA ARG A 206 -28.03 -54.97 11.93
C ARG A 206 -26.89 -55.87 11.43
N ASN A 207 -26.55 -55.77 10.15
CA ASN A 207 -25.60 -56.68 9.51
C ASN A 207 -24.17 -56.14 9.45
N ASP A 208 -23.95 -54.94 9.99
CA ASP A 208 -22.66 -54.27 9.92
C ASP A 208 -21.83 -54.55 11.20
N PRO A 209 -20.49 -54.43 11.17
CA PRO A 209 -19.59 -54.69 12.31
C PRO A 209 -19.52 -53.50 13.28
N PRO A 210 -19.39 -53.66 14.60
CA PRO A 210 -19.67 -52.59 15.57
C PRO A 210 -18.84 -51.32 15.29
N ILE A 211 -19.41 -50.13 15.38
CA ILE A 211 -18.68 -48.90 15.01
C ILE A 211 -18.09 -48.21 16.26
N PRO A 212 -16.80 -47.84 16.29
CA PRO A 212 -16.25 -47.11 17.41
C PRO A 212 -16.68 -45.64 17.36
N VAL A 213 -17.16 -45.16 18.50
CA VAL A 213 -17.55 -43.77 18.73
C VAL A 213 -16.61 -43.22 19.79
N ALA A 214 -15.79 -42.24 19.40
CA ALA A 214 -14.81 -41.58 20.26
C ALA A 214 -15.10 -40.07 20.36
N ARG A 215 -14.24 -39.35 21.08
CA ARG A 215 -14.30 -37.89 21.20
C ARG A 215 -14.43 -37.23 19.82
N HIS A 216 -15.43 -36.36 19.65
CA HIS A 216 -15.81 -35.67 18.39
C HIS A 216 -16.75 -36.44 17.44
N LEU A 217 -17.06 -37.72 17.71
CA LEU A 217 -18.06 -38.48 16.96
C LEU A 217 -19.34 -38.68 17.79
N TRP A 218 -20.47 -38.82 17.11
CA TRP A 218 -21.77 -39.14 17.71
C TRP A 218 -22.58 -40.01 16.78
N VAL A 219 -23.56 -40.72 17.32
CA VAL A 219 -24.49 -41.59 16.58
C VAL A 219 -25.89 -41.03 16.71
N GLU A 220 -26.62 -40.98 15.59
CA GLU A 220 -28.03 -40.57 15.53
C GLU A 220 -28.92 -41.75 15.15
N THR A 221 -30.00 -42.01 15.89
CA THR A 221 -30.95 -43.08 15.55
C THR A 221 -31.92 -42.64 14.45
N ALA A 222 -31.95 -43.35 13.32
CA ALA A 222 -32.85 -43.03 12.20
C ALA A 222 -34.29 -43.52 12.42
N GLY A 223 -34.47 -44.49 13.32
CA GLY A 223 -35.74 -45.06 13.79
C GLY A 223 -35.54 -45.65 15.18
N ASP A 224 -36.56 -46.27 15.76
CA ASP A 224 -36.40 -46.99 17.03
C ASP A 224 -35.36 -48.11 16.84
N ALA A 225 -34.26 -48.00 17.59
CA ALA A 225 -33.10 -48.86 17.42
C ALA A 225 -32.72 -49.52 18.74
N ILE A 226 -32.23 -50.76 18.67
CA ILE A 226 -31.68 -51.47 19.82
C ILE A 226 -30.17 -51.47 19.67
N LEU A 227 -29.47 -50.80 20.58
CA LEU A 227 -28.02 -50.66 20.54
C LEU A 227 -27.37 -51.56 21.60
N SER A 228 -26.23 -52.15 21.25
CA SER A 228 -25.33 -52.84 22.17
C SER A 228 -23.98 -52.15 22.18
N PRO A 229 -23.86 -51.03 22.91
CA PRO A 229 -22.59 -50.37 23.17
C PRO A 229 -21.69 -51.26 24.04
N ALA A 230 -20.40 -51.31 23.71
CA ALA A 230 -19.40 -52.11 24.41
C ALA A 230 -18.03 -51.42 24.37
N TYR A 231 -17.23 -51.60 25.41
CA TYR A 231 -15.84 -51.12 25.42
C TYR A 231 -14.94 -52.02 24.56
N THR A 232 -13.82 -51.48 24.11
CA THR A 232 -12.82 -52.12 23.24
C THR A 232 -12.42 -53.55 23.66
N PRO A 233 -12.19 -53.86 24.96
CA PRO A 233 -11.92 -55.24 25.38
C PRO A 233 -13.06 -56.21 25.06
N THR A 234 -14.32 -55.78 25.13
CA THR A 234 -15.48 -56.66 24.86
C THR A 234 -15.61 -56.98 23.37
N VAL A 235 -15.21 -56.04 22.49
CA VAL A 235 -15.29 -56.21 21.04
C VAL A 235 -14.13 -57.05 20.50
N LEU A 236 -12.93 -56.88 21.07
CA LEU A 236 -11.79 -57.77 20.82
C LEU A 236 -12.15 -59.23 21.18
N PHE A 237 -12.99 -59.45 22.20
CA PHE A 237 -13.25 -60.79 22.75
C PHE A 237 -14.21 -61.56 21.88
N ARG A 238 -15.01 -60.81 21.12
CA ARG A 238 -15.94 -61.34 20.13
C ARG A 238 -15.29 -61.48 18.75
N ASP A 239 -14.00 -61.18 18.63
CA ASP A 239 -13.24 -61.20 17.37
C ASP A 239 -13.88 -60.32 16.28
N MET A 240 -14.47 -59.20 16.69
CA MET A 240 -15.17 -58.26 15.79
C MET A 240 -14.39 -56.96 15.57
N ALA A 241 -13.34 -56.69 16.36
CA ALA A 241 -12.68 -55.39 16.43
C ALA A 241 -11.93 -55.02 15.13
N TRP A 242 -11.33 -55.99 14.44
CA TRP A 242 -10.49 -55.73 13.27
C TRP A 242 -11.31 -55.41 12.02
N GLU A 243 -12.36 -56.19 11.75
CA GLU A 243 -13.32 -55.90 10.68
C GLU A 243 -14.05 -54.57 10.93
N ALA A 244 -14.38 -54.30 12.20
CA ALA A 244 -14.97 -53.05 12.64
C ALA A 244 -14.04 -51.83 12.47
N LEU A 245 -12.74 -51.99 12.72
CA LEU A 245 -11.74 -50.94 12.54
C LEU A 245 -11.57 -50.56 11.07
N ASP A 246 -11.56 -51.56 10.17
CA ASP A 246 -11.48 -51.33 8.72
C ASP A 246 -12.71 -50.57 8.21
N ALA A 247 -13.90 -50.97 8.67
CA ALA A 247 -15.15 -50.26 8.38
C ALA A 247 -15.09 -48.80 8.90
N PHE A 248 -14.56 -48.60 10.11
CA PHE A 248 -14.39 -47.27 10.70
C PHE A 248 -13.44 -46.37 9.90
N HIS A 249 -12.29 -46.87 9.48
CA HIS A 249 -11.34 -46.13 8.64
C HIS A 249 -11.99 -45.64 7.34
N HIS A 250 -12.74 -46.52 6.67
CA HIS A 250 -13.46 -46.17 5.46
C HIS A 250 -14.50 -45.07 5.71
N MET A 251 -15.26 -45.17 6.80
CA MET A 251 -16.29 -44.18 7.15
C MET A 251 -15.70 -42.80 7.49
N VAL A 252 -14.62 -42.74 8.27
CA VAL A 252 -13.95 -41.48 8.65
C VAL A 252 -13.31 -40.79 7.44
N LEU A 253 -12.65 -41.55 6.57
CA LEU A 253 -12.04 -41.01 5.35
C LEU A 253 -13.11 -40.56 4.34
N THR A 254 -14.22 -41.28 4.23
CA THR A 254 -15.37 -40.87 3.40
C THR A 254 -16.00 -39.57 3.90
N ALA A 255 -16.20 -39.44 5.22
CA ALA A 255 -16.71 -38.20 5.83
C ALA A 255 -15.75 -37.02 5.59
N THR A 256 -14.45 -37.27 5.69
CA THR A 256 -13.41 -36.27 5.46
C THR A 256 -13.37 -35.84 3.99
N ALA A 257 -13.42 -36.78 3.05
CA ALA A 257 -13.50 -36.49 1.62
C ALA A 257 -14.71 -35.61 1.28
N ARG A 258 -15.90 -35.99 1.78
CA ARG A 258 -17.12 -35.19 1.56
C ARG A 258 -17.02 -33.78 2.16
N ARG A 259 -16.48 -33.62 3.36
CA ARG A 259 -16.29 -32.29 3.97
C ARG A 259 -15.35 -31.43 3.14
N LEU A 260 -14.30 -32.02 2.58
CA LEU A 260 -13.40 -31.32 1.68
C LEU A 260 -14.11 -30.90 0.40
N ALA A 261 -15.06 -31.71 -0.09
CA ALA A 261 -15.94 -31.40 -1.21
C ALA A 261 -16.88 -30.23 -0.91
N GLU A 262 -17.56 -30.28 0.25
CA GLU A 262 -18.49 -29.25 0.70
C GLU A 262 -17.75 -27.93 1.00
N ALA A 263 -16.53 -27.99 1.57
CA ALA A 263 -15.69 -26.82 1.78
C ALA A 263 -15.20 -26.21 0.45
N ALA A 264 -14.85 -27.05 -0.54
CA ALA A 264 -14.49 -26.64 -1.89
C ALA A 264 -15.67 -25.98 -2.63
N GLU A 265 -16.87 -26.56 -2.51
CA GLU A 265 -18.11 -26.05 -3.11
C GLU A 265 -18.58 -24.76 -2.41
N GLN A 266 -18.40 -24.66 -1.09
CA GLN A 266 -18.64 -23.43 -0.32
C GLN A 266 -17.63 -22.33 -0.61
N ASP A 267 -16.34 -22.64 -0.85
CA ASP A 267 -15.35 -21.65 -1.27
C ASP A 267 -15.60 -21.16 -2.72
N GLY A 268 -16.09 -22.03 -3.61
CA GLY A 268 -16.64 -21.65 -4.91
C GLY A 268 -17.86 -20.72 -4.79
N GLY A 269 -18.81 -21.07 -3.92
CA GLY A 269 -19.99 -20.25 -3.63
C GLY A 269 -19.67 -18.92 -2.94
N ARG A 270 -18.58 -18.83 -2.16
CA ARG A 270 -18.13 -17.62 -1.45
C ARG A 270 -17.53 -16.58 -2.39
N LEU A 271 -16.98 -17.01 -3.53
CA LEU A 271 -16.51 -16.15 -4.62
C LEU A 271 -17.67 -15.55 -5.43
N GLU A 272 -18.71 -16.33 -5.73
CA GLU A 272 -19.91 -15.84 -6.40
C GLU A 272 -20.80 -14.99 -5.48
N THR A 273 -20.93 -15.36 -4.21
CA THR A 273 -21.66 -14.56 -3.21
C THR A 273 -20.92 -13.24 -2.90
N ARG A 274 -19.58 -13.18 -3.00
CA ARG A 274 -18.84 -11.90 -2.97
C ARG A 274 -19.13 -11.05 -4.22
N ARG A 275 -19.29 -11.67 -5.39
CA ARG A 275 -19.60 -10.99 -6.65
C ARG A 275 -21.04 -10.47 -6.67
N ASP A 276 -22.01 -11.24 -6.18
CA ASP A 276 -23.42 -10.85 -6.07
C ASP A 276 -23.72 -9.94 -4.87
N ALA A 277 -23.02 -10.11 -3.74
CA ALA A 277 -23.07 -9.15 -2.64
C ALA A 277 -22.33 -7.84 -3.01
N SER A 278 -21.38 -7.87 -3.95
CA SER A 278 -20.78 -6.66 -4.54
C SER A 278 -21.70 -6.02 -5.57
N ARG A 279 -22.42 -6.80 -6.39
CA ARG A 279 -23.45 -6.31 -7.34
C ARG A 279 -24.68 -5.73 -6.64
N ARG A 280 -25.22 -6.39 -5.61
CA ARG A 280 -26.31 -5.85 -4.77
C ARG A 280 -25.84 -4.67 -3.93
N ARG A 281 -24.59 -4.66 -3.42
CA ARG A 281 -24.00 -3.45 -2.79
C ARG A 281 -23.79 -2.32 -3.80
N PHE A 282 -23.45 -2.62 -5.04
CA PHE A 282 -23.29 -1.66 -6.14
C PHE A 282 -24.65 -1.08 -6.56
N GLU A 283 -25.71 -1.89 -6.67
CA GLU A 283 -27.08 -1.45 -6.96
C GLU A 283 -27.72 -0.70 -5.78
N THR A 284 -27.46 -1.11 -4.54
CA THR A 284 -27.89 -0.38 -3.32
C THR A 284 -27.11 0.92 -3.16
N SER A 285 -25.83 0.96 -3.58
CA SER A 285 -25.01 2.17 -3.63
C SER A 285 -25.44 3.10 -4.78
N LEU A 286 -25.85 2.57 -5.93
CA LEU A 286 -26.48 3.33 -7.02
C LEU A 286 -27.85 3.87 -6.62
N GLY A 287 -28.64 3.15 -5.81
CA GLY A 287 -29.87 3.64 -5.20
C GLY A 287 -29.65 4.67 -4.09
N ARG A 288 -28.44 4.72 -3.49
CA ARG A 288 -27.98 5.83 -2.63
C ARG A 288 -27.45 7.01 -3.46
N ILE A 289 -26.79 6.76 -4.59
CA ILE A 289 -26.35 7.80 -5.54
C ILE A 289 -27.56 8.44 -6.23
N GLY A 290 -28.60 7.68 -6.53
CA GLY A 290 -29.89 8.20 -7.03
C GLY A 290 -30.62 9.08 -6.01
N ARG A 291 -30.46 8.80 -4.70
CA ARG A 291 -30.93 9.68 -3.62
C ARG A 291 -30.01 10.87 -3.34
N LEU A 292 -28.73 10.79 -3.70
CA LEU A 292 -27.77 11.90 -3.64
C LEU A 292 -27.88 12.85 -4.85
N LEU A 293 -28.45 12.38 -5.95
CA LEU A 293 -28.78 13.21 -7.11
C LEU A 293 -30.04 14.05 -6.88
N ASP A 294 -30.76 13.81 -5.79
CA ASP A 294 -32.03 14.45 -5.46
C ASP A 294 -32.00 15.12 -4.07
N ARG A 295 -31.02 16.01 -3.84
CA ARG A 295 -31.17 17.31 -3.15
C ARG A 295 -29.83 17.95 -2.76
N HIS A 296 -29.56 19.09 -3.40
CA HIS A 296 -29.01 20.33 -2.86
C HIS A 296 -28.23 20.26 -1.52
N GLY A 297 -26.90 20.35 -1.65
CA GLY A 297 -26.05 21.30 -0.89
C GLY A 297 -26.03 21.22 0.63
N GLN A 298 -25.12 20.42 1.19
CA GLN A 298 -24.17 20.75 2.26
C GLN A 298 -23.44 19.43 2.64
N THR A 299 -22.10 19.44 2.63
CA THR A 299 -21.29 18.26 2.99
C THR A 299 -20.90 18.40 4.45
N GLU A 300 -21.62 17.72 5.36
CA GLU A 300 -21.20 17.55 6.75
C GLU A 300 -20.10 16.48 6.80
N THR A 301 -18.88 16.89 7.15
CA THR A 301 -17.76 16.00 7.48
C THR A 301 -17.96 15.46 8.90
N ALA A 302 -18.10 14.13 9.03
CA ALA A 302 -18.24 13.47 10.33
C ALA A 302 -16.99 13.69 11.19
N GLY A 303 -17.13 14.38 12.32
CA GLY A 303 -16.05 14.56 13.31
C GLY A 303 -15.77 13.30 14.12
N PHE A 304 -14.66 13.28 14.87
CA PHE A 304 -14.43 12.20 15.84
C PHE A 304 -15.50 12.26 16.96
N ALA A 305 -16.07 11.10 17.32
CA ALA A 305 -17.12 10.98 18.34
C ALA A 305 -16.71 11.60 19.71
N GLU A 306 -17.70 12.13 20.43
CA GLU A 306 -17.59 12.76 21.75
C GLU A 306 -16.74 11.92 22.73
N GLY A 307 -15.70 12.53 23.30
CA GLY A 307 -14.79 11.91 24.28
C GLY A 307 -13.28 11.99 23.96
N ALA A 308 -12.90 12.58 22.83
CA ALA A 308 -11.49 12.83 22.50
C ALA A 308 -10.94 14.04 23.28
N GLY A 309 -9.71 13.94 23.81
CA GLY A 309 -9.08 15.03 24.57
C GLY A 309 -8.99 16.35 23.77
N PRO A 310 -8.86 17.51 24.45
CA PRO A 310 -9.00 18.84 23.84
C PRO A 310 -8.04 19.10 22.68
N LEU A 311 -6.83 18.52 22.72
CA LEU A 311 -5.87 18.58 21.62
C LEU A 311 -6.35 17.85 20.36
N ILE A 312 -6.96 16.66 20.51
CA ILE A 312 -7.48 15.88 19.38
C ILE A 312 -8.66 16.63 18.75
N ALA A 313 -9.52 17.27 19.56
CA ALA A 313 -10.61 18.11 19.08
C ALA A 313 -10.09 19.33 18.29
N ALA A 314 -9.05 20.02 18.77
CA ALA A 314 -8.42 21.12 18.03
C ALA A 314 -7.82 20.64 16.69
N VAL A 315 -7.10 19.51 16.70
CA VAL A 315 -6.51 18.91 15.49
C VAL A 315 -7.61 18.52 14.48
N ASP A 316 -8.68 17.89 14.95
CA ASP A 316 -9.82 17.50 14.13
C ASP A 316 -10.50 18.69 13.47
N ARG A 317 -10.73 19.75 14.25
CA ARG A 317 -11.35 20.97 13.73
C ARG A 317 -10.50 21.60 12.63
N VAL A 318 -9.19 21.71 12.83
CA VAL A 318 -8.24 22.21 11.83
C VAL A 318 -8.16 21.28 10.62
N ALA A 319 -8.21 19.96 10.83
CA ALA A 319 -8.22 18.96 9.75
C ALA A 319 -9.47 19.10 8.87
N ARG A 320 -10.66 19.22 9.47
CA ARG A 320 -11.92 19.42 8.74
C ARG A 320 -11.92 20.72 7.93
N GLU A 321 -11.44 21.83 8.52
CA GLU A 321 -11.35 23.12 7.83
C GLU A 321 -10.34 23.09 6.66
N THR A 322 -9.27 22.31 6.78
CA THR A 322 -8.30 22.09 5.68
C THR A 322 -8.79 21.08 4.64
N GLY A 323 -9.98 20.50 4.80
CA GLY A 323 -10.55 19.52 3.86
C GLY A 323 -9.92 18.12 3.97
N ILE A 324 -9.32 17.81 5.12
CA ILE A 324 -8.88 16.48 5.50
C ILE A 324 -10.09 15.78 6.15
N ASP A 325 -10.40 14.56 5.69
CA ASP A 325 -11.35 13.68 6.36
C ASP A 325 -10.56 12.69 7.23
N PRO A 326 -10.51 12.89 8.56
CA PRO A 326 -9.74 12.03 9.43
C PRO A 326 -10.34 10.63 9.58
N ALA A 327 -11.67 10.50 9.46
CA ALA A 327 -12.38 9.22 9.58
C ALA A 327 -12.09 8.29 8.39
N SER A 328 -11.89 8.87 7.19
CA SER A 328 -11.52 8.12 5.98
C SER A 328 -10.17 7.40 6.06
N ARG A 329 -9.36 7.67 7.10
CA ARG A 329 -7.98 7.17 7.22
C ARG A 329 -7.82 5.92 8.08
N GLY A 330 -8.90 5.41 8.67
CA GLY A 330 -8.90 4.14 9.41
C GLY A 330 -8.09 4.12 10.71
N ALA A 331 -7.32 5.18 11.00
CA ALA A 331 -6.49 5.29 12.19
C ALA A 331 -7.19 6.13 13.28
N LYS A 332 -7.24 5.60 14.50
CA LYS A 332 -7.66 6.39 15.67
C LYS A 332 -6.54 7.37 16.03
N PRO A 333 -6.83 8.66 16.26
CA PRO A 333 -5.83 9.62 16.70
C PRO A 333 -5.23 9.18 18.04
N ARG A 334 -3.90 9.12 18.12
CA ARG A 334 -3.16 8.72 19.32
C ARG A 334 -2.01 9.68 19.58
N GLY A 335 -1.75 9.99 20.85
CA GLY A 335 -0.61 10.80 21.28
C GLY A 335 -1.00 11.99 22.14
N ARG A 336 0.02 12.63 22.75
CA ARG A 336 -0.14 13.81 23.60
C ARG A 336 0.37 15.10 22.94
N ARG A 337 1.06 14.99 21.80
CA ARG A 337 1.61 16.10 21.03
C ARG A 337 0.95 16.20 19.66
N VAL A 338 1.00 17.37 19.02
CA VAL A 338 0.44 17.57 17.67
C VAL A 338 1.13 16.64 16.69
N LEU A 339 2.45 16.51 16.80
CA LEU A 339 3.24 15.62 15.96
C LEU A 339 2.82 14.15 16.08
N ASP A 340 2.56 13.67 17.30
CA ASP A 340 2.16 12.28 17.55
C ASP A 340 0.79 11.99 16.90
N ILE A 341 -0.17 12.92 17.09
CA ILE A 341 -1.51 12.81 16.50
C ILE A 341 -1.43 12.88 14.97
N ALA A 342 -0.69 13.85 14.42
CA ALA A 342 -0.49 13.97 12.98
C ALA A 342 0.13 12.71 12.39
N GLN A 343 1.14 12.11 13.05
CA GLN A 343 1.72 10.83 12.62
C GLN A 343 0.70 9.69 12.66
N SER A 344 -0.12 9.58 13.71
CA SER A 344 -1.16 8.55 13.80
C SER A 344 -2.20 8.69 12.68
N LEU A 345 -2.51 9.93 12.27
CA LEU A 345 -3.41 10.24 11.16
C LEU A 345 -2.71 10.27 9.79
N ARG A 346 -1.40 9.95 9.75
CA ARG A 346 -0.55 9.96 8.55
C ARG A 346 -0.59 11.31 7.83
N LEU A 347 -0.49 12.39 8.61
CA LEU A 347 -0.47 13.78 8.18
C LEU A 347 0.91 14.37 8.37
N ARG A 348 1.36 15.12 7.37
CA ARG A 348 2.51 16.00 7.52
C ARG A 348 2.06 17.26 8.24
N CYS A 349 2.87 17.72 9.17
CA CYS A 349 2.67 18.98 9.86
C CYS A 349 3.98 19.77 9.91
N ARG A 350 3.87 21.09 10.06
CA ARG A 350 5.00 21.96 10.36
C ARG A 350 4.68 22.89 11.51
N ARG A 351 5.71 23.25 12.27
CA ARG A 351 5.64 24.32 13.26
C ARG A 351 5.85 25.67 12.57
N VAL A 352 5.07 26.67 12.97
CA VAL A 352 5.13 28.05 12.46
C VAL A 352 5.20 29.02 13.62
N THR A 353 6.01 30.07 13.49
CA THR A 353 6.08 31.14 14.49
C THR A 353 5.10 32.26 14.09
N LEU A 354 4.28 32.67 15.04
CA LEU A 354 3.25 33.69 14.88
C LEU A 354 3.84 35.06 15.22
N THR A 355 4.46 35.73 14.24
CA THR A 355 5.11 37.05 14.43
C THR A 355 4.35 38.18 13.73
N GLY A 356 4.46 39.40 14.29
CA GLY A 356 3.84 40.60 13.74
C GLY A 356 2.31 40.50 13.64
N ASP A 357 1.68 41.25 12.73
CA ASP A 357 0.23 41.30 12.53
C ASP A 357 -0.33 40.12 11.68
N TRP A 358 0.06 38.89 11.96
CA TRP A 358 -0.35 37.71 11.16
C TRP A 358 -1.88 37.55 11.09
N TRP A 359 -2.61 37.86 12.16
CA TRP A 359 -4.08 37.76 12.26
C TRP A 359 -4.83 38.79 11.41
N ARG A 360 -4.13 39.76 10.79
CA ARG A 360 -4.71 40.71 9.83
C ARG A 360 -4.60 40.23 8.39
N ARG A 361 -3.87 39.14 8.15
CA ARG A 361 -3.63 38.59 6.81
C ARG A 361 -4.34 37.25 6.68
N PRO A 362 -4.90 36.93 5.51
CA PRO A 362 -5.45 35.60 5.26
C PRO A 362 -4.34 34.55 5.36
N GLY A 363 -4.65 33.38 5.92
CA GLY A 363 -3.72 32.27 6.06
C GLY A 363 -4.45 30.93 6.17
N ALA A 364 -3.68 29.85 6.21
CA ALA A 364 -4.23 28.50 6.37
C ALA A 364 -4.58 28.23 7.85
N PRO A 365 -5.57 27.36 8.15
CA PRO A 365 -5.92 26.97 9.51
C PRO A 365 -4.72 26.48 10.33
N LEU A 366 -4.65 26.84 11.61
CA LEU A 366 -3.54 26.53 12.52
C LEU A 366 -4.04 25.96 13.85
N ILE A 367 -3.23 25.10 14.46
CA ILE A 367 -3.38 24.69 15.85
C ILE A 367 -2.42 25.56 16.68
N ALA A 368 -2.91 26.26 17.70
CA ALA A 368 -2.08 27.08 18.58
C ALA A 368 -2.35 26.72 20.05
N PHE A 369 -1.63 27.37 20.96
CA PHE A 369 -1.75 27.13 22.40
C PHE A 369 -1.87 28.45 23.16
N ILE A 370 -2.76 28.51 24.15
CA ILE A 370 -2.90 29.64 25.09
C ILE A 370 -2.03 29.38 26.33
N GLY A 371 -1.28 30.40 26.77
CA GLY A 371 -0.49 30.42 28.02
C GLY A 371 1.04 30.49 27.83
N GLU A 372 1.74 31.05 28.82
CA GLU A 372 3.22 31.11 28.86
C GLU A 372 3.80 29.80 29.39
N THR A 373 4.56 29.09 28.57
CA THR A 373 5.63 28.20 29.06
C THR A 373 6.66 28.02 27.94
N GLY A 374 7.94 28.09 28.29
CA GLY A 374 9.04 27.91 27.37
C GLY A 374 8.89 26.64 26.54
N ALA A 375 9.05 26.78 25.22
CA ALA A 375 9.13 25.70 24.23
C ALA A 375 8.02 24.62 24.29
N GLY A 376 6.85 24.95 23.72
CA GLY A 376 6.03 23.98 22.97
C GLY A 376 5.03 23.09 23.73
N GLU A 377 3.83 22.99 23.14
CA GLU A 377 2.84 21.91 23.29
C GLU A 377 2.22 21.59 24.68
N ARG A 378 2.58 22.32 25.74
CA ARG A 378 1.99 22.12 27.10
C ARG A 378 0.88 23.12 27.47
N GLY A 379 0.60 24.10 26.62
CA GLY A 379 -0.49 25.06 26.83
C GLY A 379 -1.86 24.50 26.48
N ARG A 380 -2.92 25.30 26.69
CA ARG A 380 -4.29 24.90 26.32
C ARG A 380 -4.47 24.96 24.80
N PRO A 381 -4.81 23.86 24.12
CA PRO A 381 -4.84 23.81 22.66
C PRO A 381 -6.07 24.52 22.09
N VAL A 382 -5.87 25.32 21.04
CA VAL A 382 -6.93 26.06 20.35
C VAL A 382 -6.77 25.96 18.83
N ALA A 383 -7.89 26.04 18.11
CA ALA A 383 -7.91 26.05 16.65
C ALA A 383 -8.10 27.48 16.13
N LEU A 384 -7.17 27.95 15.31
CA LEU A 384 -7.23 29.25 14.63
C LEU A 384 -7.69 29.02 13.18
N LEU A 385 -8.87 29.53 12.84
CA LEU A 385 -9.53 29.30 11.56
C LEU A 385 -9.72 30.63 10.80
N PRO A 386 -9.35 30.72 9.52
CA PRO A 386 -9.69 31.88 8.69
C PRO A 386 -11.20 31.96 8.47
N ALA A 387 -11.78 33.17 8.53
CA ALA A 387 -13.16 33.44 8.16
C ALA A 387 -13.25 33.96 6.72
N ALA A 388 -14.46 33.87 6.14
CA ALA A 388 -14.71 34.27 4.75
C ALA A 388 -14.47 35.76 4.46
N ASP A 389 -14.48 36.61 5.49
CA ASP A 389 -14.21 38.05 5.39
C ASP A 389 -12.71 38.40 5.62
N GLY A 390 -11.84 37.40 5.75
CA GLY A 390 -10.41 37.57 5.95
C GLY A 390 -9.99 37.80 7.42
N ARG A 391 -10.93 37.83 8.37
CA ARG A 391 -10.63 37.83 9.81
C ARG A 391 -10.38 36.40 10.31
N TRP A 392 -9.72 36.27 11.46
CA TRP A 392 -9.49 34.97 12.08
C TRP A 392 -10.51 34.70 13.18
N ARG A 393 -10.88 33.44 13.36
CA ARG A 393 -11.69 32.93 14.47
C ARG A 393 -10.86 31.96 15.30
N LEU A 394 -10.92 32.12 16.61
CA LEU A 394 -10.36 31.19 17.59
C LEU A 394 -11.49 30.30 18.09
N VAL A 395 -11.30 28.99 17.97
CA VAL A 395 -12.19 27.97 18.55
C VAL A 395 -11.41 27.29 19.66
N ASP A 396 -11.90 27.41 20.88
CA ASP A 396 -11.36 26.72 22.04
C ASP A 396 -12.22 25.49 22.34
N PRO A 397 -11.71 24.26 22.14
CA PRO A 397 -12.50 23.05 22.31
C PRO A 397 -13.06 22.83 23.72
N GLU A 398 -12.45 23.43 24.75
CA GLU A 398 -12.90 23.30 26.14
C GLU A 398 -14.01 24.30 26.50
N THR A 399 -13.99 25.53 25.98
CA THR A 399 -15.03 26.54 26.26
C THR A 399 -16.12 26.62 25.21
N ASP A 400 -15.77 26.51 23.93
CA ASP A 400 -16.70 26.65 22.80
C ASP A 400 -17.27 25.28 22.35
N GLY A 401 -16.70 24.18 22.85
CA GLY A 401 -16.93 22.83 22.35
C GLY A 401 -16.18 22.54 21.04
N PRO A 402 -16.06 21.25 20.64
CA PRO A 402 -15.29 20.83 19.47
C PRO A 402 -15.81 21.41 18.13
N ASP A 403 -17.08 21.77 18.06
CA ASP A 403 -17.74 22.35 16.87
C ASP A 403 -18.27 23.77 17.08
N GLY A 404 -17.77 24.48 18.10
CA GLY A 404 -18.15 25.85 18.38
C GLY A 404 -17.94 26.81 17.19
N PRO A 405 -18.76 27.88 17.07
CA PRO A 405 -18.63 28.86 15.98
C PRO A 405 -17.31 29.66 16.03
N GLY A 406 -16.64 29.66 17.19
CA GLY A 406 -15.42 30.39 17.48
C GLY A 406 -15.65 31.90 17.66
N ARG A 407 -14.73 32.55 18.38
CA ARG A 407 -14.73 34.00 18.61
C ARG A 407 -13.72 34.71 17.70
N PRO A 408 -13.95 35.97 17.30
CA PRO A 408 -12.99 36.70 16.47
C PRO A 408 -11.66 36.90 17.21
N VAL A 409 -10.54 36.69 16.52
CA VAL A 409 -9.19 36.91 17.08
C VAL A 409 -8.97 38.41 17.24
N THR A 410 -8.84 38.85 18.50
CA THR A 410 -8.48 40.23 18.85
C THR A 410 -7.02 40.29 19.29
N ARG A 411 -6.48 41.50 19.44
CA ARG A 411 -5.10 41.68 19.93
C ARG A 411 -4.87 41.03 21.30
N ALA A 412 -5.86 41.10 22.19
CA ALA A 412 -5.79 40.46 23.50
C ALA A 412 -5.70 38.92 23.41
N GLU A 413 -6.40 38.31 22.45
CA GLU A 413 -6.27 36.87 22.18
C GLU A 413 -4.88 36.53 21.65
N VAL A 414 -4.34 37.34 20.74
CA VAL A 414 -3.00 37.13 20.19
C VAL A 414 -1.94 37.17 21.28
N ASP A 415 -2.02 38.16 22.19
CA ASP A 415 -1.07 38.33 23.29
C ASP A 415 -1.13 37.16 24.29
N SER A 416 -2.24 36.40 24.31
CA SER A 416 -2.39 35.19 25.15
C SER A 416 -1.85 33.90 24.52
N LEU A 417 -1.54 33.92 23.21
CA LEU A 417 -1.00 32.76 22.50
C LEU A 417 0.48 32.59 22.80
N SER A 418 0.95 31.35 22.77
CA SER A 418 2.36 30.98 22.97
C SER A 418 3.32 31.51 21.89
N GLY A 419 2.82 32.17 20.85
CA GLY A 419 3.61 32.65 19.70
C GLY A 419 4.02 31.56 18.70
N GLU A 420 3.64 30.30 18.93
CA GLU A 420 3.86 29.18 18.01
C GLU A 420 2.54 28.52 17.61
N GLY A 421 2.47 28.04 16.37
CA GLY A 421 1.36 27.26 15.86
C GLY A 421 1.81 26.07 15.00
N TRP A 422 0.88 25.20 14.68
CA TRP A 422 1.09 24.04 13.83
C TRP A 422 0.15 24.08 12.63
N MET A 423 0.71 23.86 11.45
CA MET A 423 -0.02 23.78 10.20
C MET A 423 -0.07 22.32 9.73
N LEU A 424 -1.24 21.85 9.32
CA LEU A 424 -1.44 20.53 8.72
C LEU A 424 -1.41 20.64 7.19
N TYR A 425 -0.73 19.70 6.53
CA TYR A 425 -0.76 19.57 5.07
C TYR A 425 -1.79 18.53 4.66
N ARG A 426 -2.66 18.92 3.73
CA ARG A 426 -3.67 18.03 3.14
C ARG A 426 -3.00 17.09 2.14
N PRO A 427 -3.02 15.75 2.34
CA PRO A 427 -2.42 14.82 1.40
C PRO A 427 -3.38 14.41 0.28
N PHE A 428 -2.83 13.82 -0.77
CA PHE A 428 -3.66 13.08 -1.72
C PHE A 428 -4.26 11.81 -1.10
N PRO A 429 -5.47 11.40 -1.53
CA PRO A 429 -6.04 10.10 -1.17
C PRO A 429 -5.12 8.92 -1.54
N ALA A 430 -5.15 7.85 -0.73
CA ALA A 430 -4.39 6.62 -0.97
C ALA A 430 -5.05 5.73 -2.05
N LYS A 431 -5.33 6.31 -3.22
CA LYS A 431 -5.87 5.64 -4.41
C LYS A 431 -5.20 6.19 -5.67
N PRO A 432 -5.36 5.55 -6.84
CA PRO A 432 -5.00 6.15 -8.11
C PRO A 432 -5.80 7.43 -8.34
N MET A 433 -5.14 8.49 -8.80
CA MET A 433 -5.78 9.79 -9.06
C MET A 433 -5.75 10.18 -10.53
N SER A 434 -6.83 10.82 -10.96
CA SER A 434 -6.88 11.53 -12.24
C SER A 434 -6.55 13.02 -12.08
N VAL A 435 -6.16 13.70 -13.17
CA VAL A 435 -5.93 15.16 -13.16
C VAL A 435 -7.18 15.94 -12.78
N GLY A 436 -8.37 15.46 -13.16
CA GLY A 436 -9.63 16.08 -12.75
C GLY A 436 -9.83 16.06 -11.23
N GLU A 437 -9.43 14.98 -10.57
CA GLU A 437 -9.45 14.88 -9.11
C GLU A 437 -8.39 15.78 -8.46
N VAL A 438 -7.18 15.88 -9.05
CA VAL A 438 -6.14 16.82 -8.59
C VAL A 438 -6.62 18.27 -8.69
N TRP A 439 -7.33 18.62 -9.77
CA TRP A 439 -7.89 19.95 -9.95
C TRP A 439 -9.00 20.25 -8.93
N ARG A 440 -9.93 19.29 -8.74
CA ARG A 440 -10.98 19.39 -7.72
C ARG A 440 -10.41 19.47 -6.30
N PHE A 441 -9.30 18.79 -6.06
CA PHE A 441 -8.56 18.87 -4.80
C PHE A 441 -8.03 20.29 -4.56
N GLY A 442 -7.38 20.91 -5.54
CA GLY A 442 -6.84 22.26 -5.42
C GLY A 442 -7.91 23.35 -5.26
N LEU A 443 -9.09 23.19 -5.91
CA LEU A 443 -10.19 24.15 -5.83
C LEU A 443 -10.94 24.18 -4.49
N TYR A 444 -10.56 23.31 -3.53
CA TYR A 444 -11.19 23.26 -2.22
C TYR A 444 -11.07 24.62 -1.50
N GLY A 445 -12.18 25.14 -0.97
CA GLY A 445 -12.23 26.45 -0.29
C GLY A 445 -12.22 27.68 -1.21
N LEU A 446 -11.99 27.54 -2.53
CA LEU A 446 -11.78 28.66 -3.46
C LEU A 446 -13.01 29.07 -4.28
N LYS A 447 -14.22 28.65 -3.88
CA LYS A 447 -15.47 28.97 -4.60
C LYS A 447 -15.74 30.48 -4.68
N GLY A 448 -15.25 31.27 -3.71
CA GLY A 448 -15.37 32.73 -3.71
C GLY A 448 -14.59 33.38 -4.86
N ASP A 449 -13.33 32.99 -5.04
CA ASP A 449 -12.49 33.53 -6.11
C ASP A 449 -12.97 33.10 -7.49
N VAL A 450 -13.39 31.83 -7.65
CA VAL A 450 -13.98 31.35 -8.92
C VAL A 450 -15.24 32.17 -9.28
N ARG A 451 -16.13 32.42 -8.31
CA ARG A 451 -17.32 33.27 -8.53
C ARG A 451 -16.92 34.69 -8.93
N THR A 452 -15.92 35.26 -8.26
CA THR A 452 -15.41 36.62 -8.56
C THR A 452 -14.86 36.69 -9.98
N ILE A 453 -14.07 35.70 -10.39
CA ILE A 453 -13.50 35.65 -11.75
C ILE A 453 -14.60 35.55 -12.81
N MET A 454 -15.57 34.66 -12.60
CA MET A 454 -16.70 34.49 -13.53
C MET A 454 -17.57 35.75 -13.59
N ALA A 455 -17.87 36.38 -12.45
CA ALA A 455 -18.66 37.60 -12.38
C ALA A 455 -17.95 38.78 -13.06
N CYS A 456 -16.68 39.04 -12.74
CA CYS A 456 -15.90 40.09 -13.39
C CYS A 456 -15.72 39.82 -14.89
N GLY A 457 -15.53 38.56 -15.29
CA GLY A 457 -15.47 38.17 -16.69
C GLY A 457 -16.77 38.45 -17.46
N LEU A 458 -17.91 38.07 -16.89
CA LEU A 458 -19.24 38.35 -17.46
C LEU A 458 -19.52 39.86 -17.54
N LEU A 459 -19.21 40.61 -16.48
CA LEU A 459 -19.41 42.07 -16.46
C LEU A 459 -18.52 42.79 -17.46
N ALA A 460 -17.25 42.37 -17.58
CA ALA A 460 -16.36 42.86 -18.64
C ALA A 460 -16.92 42.52 -20.03
N ALA A 461 -17.52 41.33 -20.20
CA ALA A 461 -18.12 40.93 -21.46
C ALA A 461 -19.32 41.78 -21.87
N LEU A 462 -20.26 41.97 -20.96
CA LEU A 462 -21.43 42.82 -21.18
C LEU A 462 -21.03 44.27 -21.46
N THR A 463 -20.05 44.79 -20.71
CA THR A 463 -19.52 46.15 -20.93
C THR A 463 -18.80 46.28 -22.26
N GLY A 464 -18.14 45.21 -22.74
CA GLY A 464 -17.47 45.17 -24.04
C GLY A 464 -18.41 45.29 -25.24
N LEU A 465 -19.71 44.98 -25.08
CA LEU A 465 -20.73 45.17 -26.12
C LEU A 465 -21.06 46.64 -26.36
N LEU A 466 -20.67 47.52 -25.45
CA LEU A 466 -20.83 48.96 -25.62
C LEU A 466 -20.09 49.44 -26.88
N THR A 467 -18.94 48.86 -27.21
CA THR A 467 -18.11 49.33 -28.33
C THR A 467 -18.79 49.16 -29.71
N PRO A 468 -19.32 47.97 -30.09
CA PRO A 468 -20.06 47.83 -31.34
C PRO A 468 -21.34 48.67 -31.40
N ILE A 469 -22.10 48.71 -30.30
CA ILE A 469 -23.38 49.45 -30.22
C ILE A 469 -23.14 50.96 -30.34
N ALA A 470 -22.16 51.49 -29.59
CA ALA A 470 -21.77 52.90 -29.65
C ALA A 470 -21.25 53.28 -31.03
N SER A 471 -20.43 52.43 -31.65
CA SER A 471 -19.93 52.66 -33.03
C SER A 471 -21.09 52.72 -34.02
N GLY A 472 -22.06 51.81 -33.93
CA GLY A 472 -23.26 51.84 -34.77
C GLY A 472 -24.07 53.13 -34.59
N ALA A 473 -24.35 53.51 -33.34
CA ALA A 473 -25.13 54.71 -33.02
C ALA A 473 -24.42 55.99 -33.47
N LEU A 474 -23.09 56.05 -33.29
CA LEU A 474 -22.25 57.19 -33.66
C LEU A 474 -22.33 57.47 -35.18
N PHE A 475 -22.17 56.45 -36.00
CA PHE A 475 -22.18 56.58 -37.47
C PHE A 475 -23.60 56.63 -38.06
N SER A 476 -24.62 56.11 -37.38
CA SER A 476 -26.01 56.15 -37.87
C SER A 476 -26.69 57.50 -37.60
N ASN A 477 -26.51 58.04 -36.39
CA ASN A 477 -27.36 59.12 -35.89
C ASN A 477 -26.59 60.36 -35.47
N VAL A 478 -25.42 60.21 -34.84
CA VAL A 478 -24.73 61.32 -34.17
C VAL A 478 -23.91 62.16 -35.14
N ILE A 479 -23.07 61.52 -35.96
CA ILE A 479 -22.24 62.20 -36.96
C ILE A 479 -23.10 62.88 -38.04
N PRO A 480 -24.10 62.20 -38.65
CA PRO A 480 -24.91 62.82 -39.71
C PRO A 480 -25.77 64.00 -39.23
N ARG A 481 -26.19 64.01 -37.95
CA ARG A 481 -27.03 65.07 -37.36
C ARG A 481 -26.22 66.19 -36.69
N ALA A 482 -24.89 66.08 -36.65
CA ALA A 482 -24.00 67.01 -35.94
C ALA A 482 -24.39 67.25 -34.46
N ASP A 483 -24.95 66.24 -33.78
CA ASP A 483 -25.38 66.34 -32.38
C ASP A 483 -24.19 66.17 -31.43
N LEU A 484 -23.56 67.30 -31.09
CA LEU A 484 -22.40 67.36 -30.21
C LEU A 484 -22.70 66.89 -28.78
N GLN A 485 -23.94 67.03 -28.31
CA GLN A 485 -24.32 66.64 -26.96
C GLN A 485 -24.39 65.11 -26.85
N THR A 486 -25.07 64.45 -27.79
CA THR A 486 -25.12 62.98 -27.84
C THR A 486 -23.73 62.39 -28.12
N HIS A 487 -22.91 63.05 -28.94
CA HIS A 487 -21.51 62.66 -29.16
C HIS A 487 -20.71 62.61 -27.85
N LEU A 488 -20.79 63.67 -27.03
CA LEU A 488 -20.11 63.73 -25.74
C LEU A 488 -20.55 62.60 -24.80
N TRP A 489 -21.86 62.31 -24.72
CA TRP A 489 -22.37 61.21 -23.89
C TRP A 489 -21.88 59.83 -24.34
N VAL A 490 -21.78 59.59 -25.65
CA VAL A 490 -21.24 58.34 -26.19
C VAL A 490 -19.76 58.19 -25.84
N VAL A 491 -18.97 59.25 -25.98
CA VAL A 491 -17.55 59.23 -25.60
C VAL A 491 -17.37 59.00 -24.10
N LEU A 492 -18.14 59.69 -23.26
CA LEU A 492 -18.13 59.49 -21.80
C LEU A 492 -18.54 58.07 -21.42
N ALA A 493 -19.56 57.50 -22.07
CA ALA A 493 -19.98 56.12 -21.86
C ALA A 493 -18.89 55.12 -22.25
N LEU A 494 -18.22 55.32 -23.40
CA LEU A 494 -17.09 54.47 -23.83
C LEU A 494 -15.90 54.56 -22.87
N LEU A 495 -15.59 55.77 -22.37
CA LEU A 495 -14.53 55.97 -21.38
C LEU A 495 -14.86 55.28 -20.06
N ALA A 496 -16.08 55.45 -19.55
CA ALA A 496 -16.56 54.78 -18.35
C ALA A 496 -16.55 53.25 -18.51
N GLY A 497 -16.97 52.76 -19.69
CA GLY A 497 -16.91 51.34 -20.04
C GLY A 497 -15.47 50.81 -20.06
N ALA A 498 -14.53 51.54 -20.65
CA ALA A 498 -13.12 51.17 -20.66
C ALA A 498 -12.51 51.09 -19.24
N VAL A 499 -12.81 52.08 -18.39
CA VAL A 499 -12.41 52.08 -16.97
C VAL A 499 -13.05 50.91 -16.21
N GLY A 500 -14.32 50.61 -16.49
CA GLY A 500 -15.02 49.45 -15.93
C GLY A 500 -14.35 48.14 -16.32
N ILE A 501 -14.08 47.92 -17.61
CA ILE A 501 -13.37 46.74 -18.12
C ILE A 501 -12.00 46.59 -17.47
N LEU A 502 -11.23 47.68 -17.36
CA LEU A 502 -9.92 47.66 -16.70
C LEU A 502 -10.05 47.27 -15.21
N THR A 503 -11.01 47.85 -14.49
CA THR A 503 -11.25 47.55 -13.08
C THR A 503 -11.63 46.08 -12.88
N PHE A 504 -12.55 45.56 -13.69
CA PHE A 504 -12.91 44.13 -13.67
C PHE A 504 -11.71 43.24 -14.01
N ALA A 505 -10.87 43.64 -14.95
CA ALA A 505 -9.66 42.90 -15.31
C ALA A 505 -8.65 42.86 -14.16
N VAL A 506 -8.44 43.96 -13.43
CA VAL A 506 -7.55 44.01 -12.26
C VAL A 506 -8.07 43.15 -11.12
N VAL A 507 -9.35 43.30 -10.74
CA VAL A 507 -9.97 42.49 -9.68
C VAL A 507 -9.91 41.00 -10.02
N ARG A 508 -10.21 40.66 -11.29
CA ARG A 508 -10.08 39.31 -11.82
C ARG A 508 -8.65 38.79 -11.74
N GLY A 509 -7.66 39.60 -12.12
CA GLY A 509 -6.24 39.24 -12.06
C GLY A 509 -5.79 38.92 -10.63
N ILE A 510 -6.20 39.73 -9.65
CA ILE A 510 -5.91 39.47 -8.23
C ILE A 510 -6.59 38.19 -7.73
N ALA A 511 -7.85 37.94 -8.11
CA ALA A 511 -8.54 36.69 -7.79
C ALA A 511 -7.86 35.46 -8.40
N LEU A 512 -7.40 35.58 -9.66
CA LEU A 512 -6.70 34.51 -10.36
C LEU A 512 -5.33 34.22 -9.73
N LEU A 513 -4.57 35.25 -9.33
CA LEU A 513 -3.30 35.08 -8.61
C LEU A 513 -3.50 34.40 -7.25
N ARG A 514 -4.53 34.78 -6.48
CA ARG A 514 -4.86 34.14 -5.19
C ARG A 514 -5.24 32.67 -5.36
N LEU A 515 -6.07 32.38 -6.37
CA LEU A 515 -6.45 31.01 -6.74
C LEU A 515 -5.22 30.19 -7.11
N GLN A 516 -4.33 30.74 -7.95
CA GLN A 516 -3.10 30.07 -8.34
C GLN A 516 -2.17 29.80 -7.17
N ALA A 517 -1.87 30.79 -6.32
CA ALA A 517 -0.94 30.63 -5.19
C ALA A 517 -1.46 29.62 -4.15
N THR A 518 -2.77 29.65 -3.86
CA THR A 518 -3.38 28.72 -2.88
C THR A 518 -3.41 27.29 -3.43
N MET A 519 -3.77 27.12 -4.70
CA MET A 519 -3.71 25.81 -5.35
C MET A 519 -2.27 25.29 -5.45
N ASP A 520 -1.28 26.15 -5.70
CA ASP A 520 0.12 25.73 -5.83
C ASP A 520 0.65 25.14 -4.52
N SER A 521 0.49 25.88 -3.42
CA SER A 521 0.96 25.43 -2.10
C SER A 521 0.30 24.12 -1.65
N SER A 522 -1.00 23.97 -1.88
CA SER A 522 -1.75 22.77 -1.50
C SER A 522 -1.41 21.57 -2.39
N VAL A 523 -1.43 21.72 -3.72
CA VAL A 523 -1.14 20.64 -4.66
C VAL A 523 0.33 20.20 -4.57
N GLN A 524 1.28 21.13 -4.51
CA GLN A 524 2.71 20.80 -4.45
C GLN A 524 3.05 20.02 -3.18
N SER A 525 2.52 20.43 -2.02
CA SER A 525 2.71 19.69 -0.77
C SER A 525 2.12 18.27 -0.83
N ALA A 526 0.95 18.10 -1.48
CA ALA A 526 0.32 16.80 -1.67
C ALA A 526 1.09 15.90 -2.65
N VAL A 527 1.67 16.46 -3.71
CA VAL A 527 2.53 15.74 -4.66
C VAL A 527 3.78 15.21 -3.96
N TRP A 528 4.44 16.05 -3.14
CA TRP A 528 5.61 15.61 -2.37
C TRP A 528 5.25 14.54 -1.35
N ASP A 529 4.14 14.70 -0.63
CA ASP A 529 3.69 13.66 0.31
C ASP A 529 3.40 12.34 -0.41
N ARG A 530 2.72 12.38 -1.57
CA ARG A 530 2.50 11.20 -2.41
C ARG A 530 3.81 10.58 -2.86
N LEU A 531 4.73 11.36 -3.41
CA LEU A 531 6.01 10.87 -3.92
C LEU A 531 6.80 10.17 -2.82
N LEU A 532 6.88 10.75 -1.63
CA LEU A 532 7.56 10.19 -0.46
C LEU A 532 6.87 8.95 0.12
N ALA A 533 5.60 8.73 -0.20
CA ALA A 533 4.83 7.56 0.20
C ALA A 533 4.86 6.42 -0.84
N LEU A 534 5.50 6.61 -2.00
CA LEU A 534 5.59 5.56 -3.02
C LEU A 534 6.58 4.45 -2.62
N PRO A 535 6.35 3.19 -3.04
CA PRO A 535 7.24 2.08 -2.77
C PRO A 535 8.66 2.27 -3.32
N ALA A 536 9.67 1.75 -2.62
CA ALA A 536 11.07 1.81 -3.07
C ALA A 536 11.33 1.31 -4.52
N PRO A 537 10.65 0.26 -5.03
CA PRO A 537 10.82 -0.20 -6.42
C PRO A 537 10.48 0.85 -7.47
N PHE A 538 9.55 1.77 -7.17
CA PHE A 538 9.16 2.85 -8.08
C PHE A 538 10.35 3.77 -8.43
N PHE A 539 11.16 4.13 -7.44
CA PHE A 539 12.29 5.05 -7.62
C PHE A 539 13.41 4.50 -8.50
N ARG A 540 13.51 3.17 -8.67
CA ARG A 540 14.51 2.56 -9.57
C ARG A 540 14.16 2.73 -11.05
N ARG A 541 12.88 2.97 -11.37
CA ARG A 541 12.41 3.12 -12.76
C ARG A 541 12.81 4.47 -13.36
N PHE A 542 13.21 5.44 -12.54
CA PHE A 542 13.46 6.82 -12.95
C PHE A 542 14.79 7.34 -12.39
N THR A 543 15.38 8.33 -13.07
CA THR A 543 16.51 9.08 -12.51
C THR A 543 16.00 10.19 -11.58
N GLY A 544 16.83 10.67 -10.65
CA GLY A 544 16.43 11.77 -9.75
C GLY A 544 16.00 13.04 -10.50
N GLY A 545 16.70 13.39 -11.59
CA GLY A 545 16.34 14.53 -12.44
C GLY A 545 15.01 14.33 -13.17
N ASP A 546 14.79 13.16 -13.80
CA ASP A 546 13.52 12.87 -14.47
C ASP A 546 12.34 12.85 -13.49
N LEU A 547 12.55 12.32 -12.28
CA LEU A 547 11.51 12.27 -11.26
C LEU A 547 11.13 13.64 -10.71
N ALA A 548 12.12 14.52 -10.53
CA ALA A 548 11.88 15.91 -10.14
C ALA A 548 11.05 16.66 -11.21
N ASP A 549 11.40 16.50 -12.48
CA ASP A 549 10.69 17.14 -13.59
C ASP A 549 9.25 16.58 -13.75
N ARG A 550 9.05 15.28 -13.51
CA ARG A 550 7.70 14.67 -13.41
C ARG A 550 6.87 15.25 -12.29
N ALA A 551 7.45 15.44 -11.10
CA ALA A 551 6.73 16.05 -9.97
C ALA A 551 6.33 17.50 -10.28
N ASN A 552 7.23 18.28 -10.88
CA ASN A 552 6.98 19.66 -11.27
C ASN A 552 5.93 19.80 -12.39
N SER A 553 5.76 18.77 -13.22
CA SER A 553 4.74 18.73 -14.27
C SER A 553 3.32 18.87 -13.70
N VAL A 554 3.05 18.50 -12.44
CA VAL A 554 1.75 18.73 -11.79
C VAL A 554 1.47 20.23 -11.63
N SER A 555 2.47 21.01 -11.21
CA SER A 555 2.36 22.47 -11.10
C SER A 555 2.17 23.12 -12.47
N ALA A 556 2.87 22.63 -13.50
CA ALA A 556 2.67 23.10 -14.88
C ALA A 556 1.24 22.84 -15.38
N ILE A 557 0.72 21.62 -15.19
CA ILE A 557 -0.67 21.28 -15.55
C ILE A 557 -1.66 22.19 -14.82
N ARG A 558 -1.46 22.40 -13.51
CA ARG A 558 -2.29 23.30 -12.70
C ARG A 558 -2.27 24.73 -13.23
N GLU A 559 -1.10 25.29 -13.53
CA GLU A 559 -0.95 26.65 -14.05
C GLU A 559 -1.70 26.82 -15.37
N LEU A 560 -1.55 25.88 -16.29
CA LEU A 560 -2.25 25.87 -17.58
C LEU A 560 -3.78 25.72 -17.41
N LEU A 561 -4.25 24.86 -16.52
CA LEU A 561 -5.69 24.69 -16.26
C LEU A 561 -6.30 25.92 -15.59
N THR A 562 -5.63 26.52 -14.60
CA THR A 562 -6.17 27.65 -13.84
C THR A 562 -6.14 28.96 -14.62
N GLY A 563 -5.07 29.20 -15.37
CA GLY A 563 -4.95 30.40 -16.22
C GLY A 563 -5.80 30.28 -17.49
N SER A 564 -5.65 29.18 -18.23
CA SER A 564 -6.13 29.10 -19.59
C SER A 564 -7.56 28.55 -19.70
N ALA A 565 -7.94 27.52 -18.94
CA ALA A 565 -9.29 26.93 -19.08
C ALA A 565 -10.41 27.88 -18.65
N LEU A 566 -10.17 28.70 -17.63
CA LEU A 566 -11.13 29.72 -17.17
C LEU A 566 -11.28 30.84 -18.21
N GLN A 567 -10.20 31.20 -18.89
CA GLN A 567 -10.22 32.16 -19.98
C GLN A 567 -10.99 31.61 -21.19
N VAL A 568 -10.88 30.31 -21.52
CA VAL A 568 -11.68 29.67 -22.59
C VAL A 568 -13.17 29.81 -22.36
N GLY A 569 -13.64 29.55 -21.14
CA GLY A 569 -15.06 29.69 -20.81
C GLY A 569 -15.58 31.11 -21.03
N LEU A 570 -14.77 32.11 -20.71
CA LEU A 570 -15.09 33.51 -20.95
C LEU A 570 -15.03 33.85 -22.44
N ASP A 571 -13.97 33.47 -23.15
CA ASP A 571 -13.84 33.73 -24.59
C ASP A 571 -14.96 33.05 -25.40
N ALA A 572 -15.40 31.87 -24.98
CA ALA A 572 -16.56 31.18 -25.54
C ALA A 572 -17.88 31.93 -25.27
N LEU A 573 -18.03 32.53 -24.09
CA LEU A 573 -19.18 33.38 -23.78
C LEU A 573 -19.15 34.66 -24.63
N PHE A 574 -17.99 35.31 -24.73
CA PHE A 574 -17.79 36.48 -25.59
C PHE A 574 -18.12 36.16 -27.05
N SER A 575 -17.62 35.04 -27.57
CA SER A 575 -17.87 34.63 -28.95
C SER A 575 -19.35 34.36 -29.21
N LEU A 576 -20.06 33.74 -28.27
CA LEU A 576 -21.50 33.49 -28.39
C LEU A 576 -22.29 34.81 -28.46
N VAL A 577 -21.97 35.78 -27.60
CA VAL A 577 -22.66 37.07 -27.57
C VAL A 577 -22.35 37.89 -28.82
N SER A 578 -21.08 37.97 -29.24
CA SER A 578 -20.68 38.66 -30.47
C SER A 578 -21.32 38.02 -31.69
N LEU A 579 -21.39 36.68 -31.77
CA LEU A 579 -22.07 35.96 -32.85
C LEU A 579 -23.58 36.29 -32.89
N THR A 580 -24.24 36.30 -31.74
CA THR A 580 -25.66 36.68 -31.62
C THR A 580 -25.89 38.10 -32.16
N LEU A 581 -24.99 39.03 -31.84
CA LEU A 581 -25.05 40.41 -32.33
C LEU A 581 -24.88 40.50 -33.86
N LEU A 582 -24.01 39.67 -34.46
CA LEU A 582 -23.86 39.62 -35.93
C LEU A 582 -25.15 39.17 -36.63
N PHE A 583 -25.81 38.13 -36.12
CA PHE A 583 -27.09 37.65 -36.66
C PHE A 583 -28.22 38.68 -36.49
N TRP A 584 -28.19 39.45 -35.40
CA TRP A 584 -29.14 40.54 -35.17
C TRP A 584 -28.99 41.66 -36.22
N TYR A 585 -27.78 42.01 -36.63
CA TYR A 585 -27.54 43.02 -37.66
C TYR A 585 -27.83 42.53 -39.08
N SER A 586 -27.31 41.36 -39.47
CA SER A 586 -27.54 40.78 -40.80
C SER A 586 -27.19 39.29 -40.85
N ALA A 587 -28.21 38.44 -41.05
CA ALA A 587 -28.02 37.00 -41.17
C ALA A 587 -27.15 36.61 -42.37
N LYS A 588 -27.24 37.33 -43.51
CA LYS A 588 -26.45 37.04 -44.73
C LYS A 588 -24.95 37.28 -44.48
N LEU A 589 -24.59 38.40 -43.85
CA LEU A 589 -23.18 38.69 -43.53
C LEU A 589 -22.66 37.81 -42.41
N ALA A 590 -23.50 37.48 -41.42
CA ALA A 590 -23.14 36.57 -40.34
C ALA A 590 -22.74 35.18 -40.87
N LEU A 591 -23.41 34.66 -41.91
CA LEU A 591 -23.03 33.40 -42.56
C LEU A 591 -21.66 33.46 -43.24
N VAL A 592 -21.33 34.58 -43.90
CA VAL A 592 -19.98 34.79 -44.50
C VAL A 592 -18.91 34.85 -43.41
N ALA A 593 -19.15 35.63 -42.36
CA ALA A 593 -18.28 35.72 -41.19
C ALA A 593 -18.03 34.35 -40.55
N LEU A 594 -19.10 33.54 -40.40
CA LEU A 594 -19.02 32.18 -39.88
C LEU A 594 -18.20 31.26 -40.80
N GLY A 595 -18.33 31.40 -42.12
CA GLY A 595 -17.52 30.67 -43.09
C GLY A 595 -16.02 30.95 -42.95
N VAL A 596 -15.64 32.23 -42.82
CA VAL A 596 -14.23 32.62 -42.61
C VAL A 596 -13.71 32.06 -41.28
N LEU A 597 -14.51 32.15 -40.22
CA LEU A 597 -14.18 31.58 -38.91
C LEU A 597 -14.01 30.06 -38.95
N LEU A 598 -14.86 29.35 -39.68
CA LEU A 598 -14.77 27.90 -39.84
C LEU A 598 -13.45 27.51 -40.52
N VAL A 599 -13.05 28.25 -41.57
CA VAL A 599 -11.76 28.04 -42.23
C VAL A 599 -10.60 28.31 -41.26
N GLN A 600 -10.67 29.39 -40.47
CA GLN A 600 -9.66 29.69 -39.45
C GLN A 600 -9.50 28.55 -38.44
N VAL A 601 -10.61 28.04 -37.90
CA VAL A 601 -10.61 26.95 -36.92
C VAL A 601 -10.05 25.66 -37.55
N LEU A 602 -10.46 25.33 -38.78
CA LEU A 602 -10.00 24.13 -39.48
C LEU A 602 -8.49 24.16 -39.74
N VAL A 603 -7.99 25.24 -40.33
CA VAL A 603 -6.56 25.40 -40.66
C VAL A 603 -5.73 25.34 -39.38
N THR A 604 -6.14 26.05 -38.33
CA THR A 604 -5.37 26.06 -37.08
C THR A 604 -5.45 24.72 -36.35
N GLY A 605 -6.59 24.04 -36.39
CA GLY A 605 -6.75 22.70 -35.84
C GLY A 605 -5.84 21.65 -36.50
N ILE A 606 -5.68 21.72 -37.82
CA ILE A 606 -4.74 20.86 -38.56
C ILE A 606 -3.30 21.14 -38.14
N LEU A 607 -2.89 22.41 -38.08
CA LEU A 607 -1.56 22.80 -37.64
C LEU A 607 -1.26 22.34 -36.21
N LEU A 608 -2.26 22.45 -35.32
CA LEU A 608 -2.16 21.98 -33.95
C LEU A 608 -1.99 20.46 -33.87
N ARG A 609 -2.74 19.69 -34.68
CA ARG A 609 -2.59 18.23 -34.76
C ARG A 609 -1.19 17.81 -35.22
N ILE A 610 -0.61 18.53 -36.18
CA ILE A 610 0.77 18.31 -36.65
C ILE A 610 1.80 18.65 -35.56
N GLN A 611 1.52 19.66 -34.73
CA GLN A 611 2.43 20.11 -33.67
C GLN A 611 2.53 19.14 -32.49
N LEU A 612 1.43 18.46 -32.14
CA LEU A 612 1.34 17.60 -30.96
C LEU A 612 2.44 16.53 -30.85
N PRO A 613 2.69 15.67 -31.86
CA PRO A 613 3.72 14.64 -31.74
C PRO A 613 5.11 15.23 -31.48
N ASP A 614 5.46 16.35 -32.14
CA ASP A 614 6.74 17.02 -31.92
C ASP A 614 6.84 17.61 -30.50
N GLN A 615 5.74 18.13 -29.93
CA GLN A 615 5.71 18.57 -28.52
C GLN A 615 5.88 17.41 -27.53
N ARG A 616 5.24 16.26 -27.78
CA ARG A 616 5.41 15.06 -26.95
C ARG A 616 6.87 14.59 -26.95
N ALA A 617 7.47 14.54 -28.14
CA ALA A 617 8.88 14.20 -28.31
C ALA A 617 9.79 15.21 -27.59
N LEU A 618 9.51 16.50 -27.69
CA LEU A 618 10.28 17.55 -27.03
C LEU A 618 10.28 17.43 -25.50
N LEU A 619 9.12 17.15 -24.89
CA LEU A 619 8.98 16.98 -23.44
C LEU A 619 9.74 15.75 -22.94
N SER A 620 9.58 14.59 -23.60
CA SER A 620 10.30 13.37 -23.21
C SER A 620 11.83 13.48 -23.34
N LEU A 621 12.31 14.19 -24.37
CA LEU A 621 13.73 14.43 -24.61
C LEU A 621 14.32 15.41 -23.58
N GLY A 622 13.52 16.37 -23.09
CA GLY A 622 13.90 17.30 -22.02
C GLY A 622 14.40 16.56 -20.77
N GLY A 623 13.58 15.65 -20.22
CA GLY A 623 13.94 14.86 -19.04
C GLY A 623 15.16 13.96 -19.24
N ARG A 624 15.33 13.39 -20.44
CA ARG A 624 16.52 12.59 -20.78
C ARG A 624 17.79 13.41 -20.78
N ILE A 625 17.76 14.60 -21.38
CA ILE A 625 18.91 15.52 -21.40
C ILE A 625 19.24 16.01 -19.99
N GLU A 626 18.24 16.38 -19.19
CA GLU A 626 18.45 16.79 -17.79
C GLU A 626 19.07 15.66 -16.96
N GLY A 627 18.56 14.43 -17.12
CA GLY A 627 19.15 13.24 -16.50
C GLY A 627 20.60 12.99 -16.95
N LEU A 628 20.89 13.13 -18.25
CA LEU A 628 22.25 12.99 -18.78
C LEU A 628 23.18 14.06 -18.20
N VAL A 629 22.76 15.34 -18.16
CA VAL A 629 23.54 16.43 -17.58
C VAL A 629 23.85 16.13 -16.11
N PHE A 630 22.87 15.70 -15.33
CA PHE A 630 23.07 15.32 -13.93
C PHE A 630 24.09 14.17 -13.78
N GLN A 631 23.99 13.13 -14.63
CA GLN A 631 24.95 12.01 -14.65
C GLN A 631 26.37 12.46 -15.01
N LEU A 632 26.52 13.33 -16.02
CA LEU A 632 27.80 13.87 -16.45
C LEU A 632 28.46 14.71 -15.34
N LEU A 633 27.70 15.57 -14.66
CA LEU A 633 28.19 16.38 -13.55
C LEU A 633 28.58 15.51 -12.35
N THR A 634 27.75 14.52 -11.99
CA THR A 634 28.03 13.59 -10.89
C THR A 634 29.24 12.70 -11.19
N GLY A 635 29.45 12.35 -12.47
CA GLY A 635 30.55 11.52 -12.94
C GLY A 635 31.79 12.29 -13.39
N LEU A 636 31.87 13.61 -13.16
CA LEU A 636 32.91 14.47 -13.75
C LEU A 636 34.33 14.04 -13.39
N SER A 637 34.56 13.61 -12.15
CA SER A 637 35.87 13.11 -11.71
C SER A 637 36.31 11.88 -12.52
N LYS A 638 35.39 10.94 -12.80
CA LYS A 638 35.65 9.76 -13.63
C LYS A 638 35.96 10.13 -15.09
N LEU A 639 35.24 11.12 -15.62
CA LEU A 639 35.47 11.63 -16.97
C LEU A 639 36.86 12.27 -17.10
N ARG A 640 37.28 13.07 -16.10
CA ARG A 640 38.62 13.68 -16.08
C ARG A 640 39.73 12.65 -16.00
N VAL A 641 39.59 11.64 -15.14
CA VAL A 641 40.59 10.56 -15.00
C VAL A 641 40.72 9.76 -16.29
N SER A 642 39.63 9.58 -17.03
CA SER A 642 39.61 8.86 -18.31
C SER A 642 39.84 9.74 -19.54
N ALA A 643 40.06 11.06 -19.37
CA ALA A 643 40.13 12.05 -20.45
C ALA A 643 38.97 11.94 -21.47
N ALA A 644 37.79 11.56 -20.98
CA ALA A 644 36.61 11.22 -21.79
C ALA A 644 35.63 12.39 -21.95
N GLU A 645 35.99 13.61 -21.54
CA GLU A 645 35.15 14.81 -21.65
C GLU A 645 34.69 15.09 -23.09
N PRO A 646 35.54 14.97 -24.14
CA PRO A 646 35.09 15.15 -25.52
C PRO A 646 34.01 14.14 -25.92
N ARG A 647 34.13 12.89 -25.48
CA ARG A 647 33.14 11.82 -25.75
C ARG A 647 31.83 12.08 -25.00
N ALA A 648 31.91 12.53 -23.75
CA ALA A 648 30.74 12.94 -22.97
C ALA A 648 30.00 14.12 -23.62
N PHE A 649 30.75 15.13 -24.06
CA PHE A 649 30.20 16.28 -24.78
C PHE A 649 29.54 15.87 -26.10
N ALA A 650 30.17 14.98 -26.88
CA ALA A 650 29.60 14.47 -28.12
C ALA A 650 28.24 13.78 -27.90
N ARG A 651 28.14 12.94 -26.88
CA ARG A 651 26.87 12.26 -26.51
C ARG A 651 25.78 13.27 -26.12
N TRP A 652 26.12 14.29 -25.33
CA TRP A 652 25.16 15.35 -25.01
C TRP A 652 24.77 16.16 -26.24
N ALA A 653 25.73 16.49 -27.11
CA ALA A 653 25.50 17.27 -28.32
C ALA A 653 24.57 16.56 -29.30
N GLU A 654 24.65 15.22 -29.39
CA GLU A 654 23.75 14.40 -30.20
C GLU A 654 22.28 14.57 -29.76
N GLU A 655 21.98 14.32 -28.48
CA GLU A 655 20.63 14.49 -27.91
C GLU A 655 20.16 15.95 -28.01
N PHE A 656 21.06 16.90 -27.74
CA PHE A 656 20.77 18.32 -27.86
C PHE A 656 20.43 18.73 -29.31
N SER A 657 21.09 18.15 -30.30
CA SER A 657 20.84 18.44 -31.72
C SER A 657 19.43 17.99 -32.14
N VAL A 658 18.98 16.82 -31.68
CA VAL A 658 17.62 16.32 -31.89
C VAL A 658 16.61 17.25 -31.24
N ARG A 659 16.86 17.67 -29.99
CA ARG A 659 16.01 18.65 -29.28
C ARG A 659 15.91 19.95 -30.06
N LYS A 660 17.03 20.45 -30.58
CA LYS A 660 17.07 21.70 -31.34
C LYS A 660 16.28 21.60 -32.65
N ARG A 661 16.38 20.46 -33.37
CA ARG A 661 15.62 20.21 -34.60
C ARG A 661 14.11 20.18 -34.34
N LEU A 662 13.66 19.46 -33.30
CA LEU A 662 12.25 19.44 -32.89
C LEU A 662 11.78 20.83 -32.47
N THR A 663 12.57 21.54 -31.66
CA THR A 663 12.27 22.92 -31.24
C THR A 663 12.08 23.84 -32.45
N TYR A 664 12.93 23.70 -33.47
CA TYR A 664 12.80 24.49 -34.69
C TYR A 664 11.48 24.19 -35.44
N ARG A 665 11.11 22.91 -35.59
CA ARG A 665 9.83 22.53 -36.22
C ARG A 665 8.61 23.06 -35.45
N VAL A 666 8.61 22.92 -34.13
CA VAL A 666 7.56 23.45 -33.25
C VAL A 666 7.48 24.97 -33.37
N ARG A 667 8.64 25.66 -33.38
CA ARG A 667 8.70 27.13 -33.52
C ARG A 667 8.25 27.60 -34.89
N LEU A 668 8.60 26.90 -35.96
CA LEU A 668 8.15 27.24 -37.31
C LEU A 668 6.63 27.09 -37.45
N ASN A 669 6.07 26.01 -36.90
CA ASN A 669 4.62 25.81 -36.87
C ASN A 669 3.93 26.89 -36.02
N ALA A 670 4.47 27.22 -34.85
CA ALA A 670 3.95 28.32 -34.02
C ALA A 670 4.03 29.68 -34.74
N ALA A 671 5.09 29.95 -35.50
CA ALA A 671 5.20 31.16 -36.32
C ALA A 671 4.15 31.19 -37.44
N ALA A 672 3.88 30.04 -38.08
CA ALA A 672 2.81 29.92 -39.09
C ALA A 672 1.43 30.17 -38.47
N GLN A 673 1.14 29.61 -37.29
CA GLN A 673 -0.08 29.89 -36.55
C GLN A 673 -0.21 31.39 -36.20
N GLY A 674 0.87 32.02 -35.75
CA GLY A 674 0.90 33.45 -35.45
C GLY A 674 0.64 34.33 -36.68
N ALA A 675 1.25 34.00 -37.82
CA ALA A 675 1.01 34.71 -39.07
C ALA A 675 -0.44 34.56 -39.56
N LEU A 676 -0.98 33.34 -39.50
CA LEU A 676 -2.38 33.06 -39.86
C LEU A 676 -3.36 33.80 -38.95
N ALA A 677 -3.11 33.82 -37.64
CA ALA A 677 -3.92 34.54 -36.67
C ALA A 677 -4.03 36.04 -36.96
N GLN A 678 -3.00 36.65 -37.55
CA GLN A 678 -3.03 38.05 -37.99
C GLN A 678 -3.66 38.24 -39.38
N LEU A 679 -3.54 37.23 -40.25
CA LEU A 679 -4.07 37.27 -41.62
C LEU A 679 -5.61 37.09 -41.65
N PHE A 680 -6.16 36.20 -40.84
CA PHE A 680 -7.60 35.88 -40.85
C PHE A 680 -8.52 37.08 -40.55
N PRO A 681 -8.26 37.94 -39.54
CA PRO A 681 -9.06 39.15 -39.32
C PRO A 681 -9.11 40.08 -40.54
N VAL A 682 -7.99 40.23 -41.25
CA VAL A 682 -7.88 41.08 -42.45
C VAL A 682 -8.70 40.48 -43.59
N LEU A 683 -8.52 39.18 -43.86
CA LEU A 683 -9.29 38.48 -44.89
C LEU A 683 -10.79 38.44 -44.57
N GLY A 684 -11.16 38.27 -43.30
CA GLY A 684 -12.54 38.30 -42.84
C GLY A 684 -13.19 39.67 -43.04
N THR A 685 -12.48 40.74 -42.68
CA THR A 685 -12.96 42.11 -42.90
C THR A 685 -13.12 42.41 -44.40
N LEU A 686 -12.17 41.96 -45.23
CA LEU A 686 -12.26 42.07 -46.68
C LEU A 686 -13.46 41.28 -47.24
N ALA A 687 -13.69 40.05 -46.77
CA ALA A 687 -14.82 39.22 -47.19
C ALA A 687 -16.17 39.86 -46.80
N VAL A 688 -16.27 40.42 -45.59
CA VAL A 688 -17.46 41.17 -45.13
C VAL A 688 -17.69 42.39 -46.01
N TYR A 689 -16.65 43.16 -46.33
CA TYR A 689 -16.74 44.33 -47.21
C TYR A 689 -17.21 43.96 -48.62
N LEU A 690 -16.61 42.94 -49.25
CA LEU A 690 -17.00 42.45 -50.57
C LEU A 690 -18.45 41.91 -50.58
N SER A 691 -18.87 41.27 -49.48
CA SER A 691 -20.23 40.76 -49.32
C SER A 691 -21.25 41.89 -49.22
N VAL A 692 -20.92 43.00 -48.54
CA VAL A 692 -21.79 44.19 -48.54
C VAL A 692 -21.90 44.79 -49.94
N ALA A 693 -20.79 44.86 -50.68
CA ALA A 693 -20.76 45.42 -52.03
C ALA A 693 -21.55 44.58 -53.06
N THR A 694 -21.73 43.28 -52.83
CA THR A 694 -22.29 42.34 -53.82
C THR A 694 -23.64 41.71 -53.41
N LEU A 695 -23.83 41.37 -52.14
CA LEU A 695 -25.01 40.63 -51.64
C LEU A 695 -26.08 41.53 -51.00
N LEU A 696 -25.72 42.79 -50.70
CA LEU A 696 -26.57 43.78 -50.03
C LEU A 696 -26.64 45.09 -50.83
N THR A 697 -26.48 45.00 -52.15
CA THR A 697 -26.71 46.10 -53.09
C THR A 697 -28.15 46.04 -53.58
N GLY A 698 -28.90 47.13 -53.39
CA GLY A 698 -30.27 47.24 -53.87
C GLY A 698 -30.34 47.38 -55.41
N PRO A 699 -31.54 47.34 -56.01
CA PRO A 699 -31.74 47.42 -57.46
C PRO A 699 -31.06 48.63 -58.13
N ASP A 700 -30.84 49.71 -57.38
CA ASP A 700 -30.23 50.97 -57.83
C ASP A 700 -28.68 50.98 -57.72
N GLY A 701 -28.06 49.85 -57.39
CA GLY A 701 -26.60 49.73 -57.21
C GLY A 701 -26.04 50.37 -55.94
N ARG A 702 -26.91 50.84 -55.03
CA ARG A 702 -26.53 51.39 -53.72
C ARG A 702 -26.57 50.30 -52.64
N PRO A 703 -25.62 50.28 -51.69
CA PRO A 703 -25.67 49.33 -50.57
C PRO A 703 -26.88 49.63 -49.69
N GLU A 704 -27.76 48.64 -49.50
CA GLU A 704 -28.90 48.66 -48.57
C GLU A 704 -28.42 48.63 -47.10
N PHE A 705 -27.20 48.15 -46.87
CA PHE A 705 -26.58 48.12 -45.55
C PHE A 705 -25.92 49.46 -45.21
N GLY A 706 -26.55 50.24 -44.32
CA GLY A 706 -26.07 51.56 -43.92
C GLY A 706 -24.69 51.54 -43.25
N ILE A 707 -24.00 52.69 -43.27
CA ILE A 707 -22.64 52.86 -42.73
C ILE A 707 -22.58 52.53 -41.23
N GLY A 708 -23.61 52.91 -40.46
CA GLY A 708 -23.66 52.63 -39.03
C GLY A 708 -23.77 51.14 -38.67
N PRO A 709 -24.78 50.40 -39.19
CA PRO A 709 -24.83 48.94 -39.06
C PRO A 709 -23.56 48.24 -39.56
N PHE A 710 -22.93 48.75 -40.61
CA PHE A 710 -21.64 48.25 -41.10
C PHE A 710 -20.50 48.42 -40.09
N MET A 711 -20.35 49.61 -39.50
CA MET A 711 -19.30 49.85 -38.49
C MET A 711 -19.54 49.03 -37.22
N ALA A 712 -20.80 48.87 -36.80
CA ALA A 712 -21.15 48.01 -35.67
C ALA A 712 -20.88 46.53 -35.97
N PHE A 713 -21.22 46.06 -37.18
CA PHE A 713 -20.98 44.69 -37.62
C PHE A 713 -19.47 44.39 -37.66
N THR A 714 -18.66 45.27 -38.24
CA THR A 714 -17.20 45.10 -38.31
C THR A 714 -16.56 45.11 -36.92
N ALA A 715 -17.04 45.96 -36.01
CA ALA A 715 -16.58 45.97 -34.61
C ALA A 715 -16.94 44.66 -33.87
N ALA A 716 -18.18 44.18 -34.02
CA ALA A 716 -18.62 42.91 -33.44
C ALA A 716 -17.88 41.70 -34.06
N PHE A 717 -17.60 41.74 -35.36
CA PHE A 717 -16.84 40.71 -36.06
C PHE A 717 -15.39 40.68 -35.58
N GLY A 718 -14.74 41.83 -35.41
CA GLY A 718 -13.39 41.92 -34.84
C GLY A 718 -13.32 41.35 -33.43
N GLN A 719 -14.30 41.64 -32.57
CA GLN A 719 -14.40 41.02 -31.24
C GLN A 719 -14.55 39.50 -31.32
N LEU A 720 -15.40 39.00 -32.22
CA LEU A 720 -15.59 37.56 -32.43
C LEU A 720 -14.28 36.90 -32.91
N THR A 721 -13.57 37.48 -33.87
CA THR A 721 -12.30 36.95 -34.37
C THR A 721 -11.21 36.96 -33.29
N MET A 722 -11.16 37.99 -32.45
CA MET A 722 -10.25 38.02 -31.29
C MET A 722 -10.55 36.89 -30.30
N ALA A 723 -11.81 36.75 -29.90
CA ALA A 723 -12.24 35.70 -28.97
C ALA A 723 -11.94 34.30 -29.54
N MET A 724 -12.19 34.09 -30.84
CA MET A 724 -11.94 32.80 -31.50
C MET A 724 -10.45 32.50 -31.66
N THR A 725 -9.63 33.50 -31.98
CA THR A 725 -8.16 33.35 -32.00
C THR A 725 -7.62 32.97 -30.62
N SER A 726 -8.12 33.63 -29.57
CA SER A 726 -7.77 33.31 -28.18
C SER A 726 -8.18 31.90 -27.77
N LEU A 727 -9.39 31.48 -28.16
CA LEU A 727 -9.91 30.13 -27.90
C LEU A 727 -9.04 29.06 -28.56
N VAL A 728 -8.64 29.28 -29.81
CA VAL A 728 -7.77 28.35 -30.55
C VAL A 728 -6.36 28.30 -29.97
N ALA A 729 -5.75 29.45 -29.65
CA ALA A 729 -4.45 29.51 -28.98
C ALA A 729 -4.48 28.80 -27.62
N THR A 730 -5.57 28.99 -26.88
CA THR A 730 -5.76 28.33 -25.60
C THR A 730 -6.00 26.84 -25.75
N ALA A 731 -6.77 26.38 -26.74
CA ALA A 731 -6.93 24.96 -27.03
C ALA A 731 -5.57 24.31 -27.31
N GLY A 732 -4.68 24.98 -28.03
CA GLY A 732 -3.30 24.52 -28.22
C GLY A 732 -2.53 24.38 -26.92
N THR A 733 -2.66 25.38 -26.03
CA THR A 733 -2.08 25.36 -24.69
C THR A 733 -2.64 24.20 -23.84
N VAL A 734 -3.95 23.99 -23.86
CA VAL A 734 -4.63 22.90 -23.12
C VAL A 734 -4.20 21.54 -23.67
N LEU A 735 -3.98 21.37 -24.97
CA LEU A 735 -3.49 20.11 -25.51
C LEU A 735 -2.06 19.78 -25.07
N THR A 736 -1.25 20.77 -24.66
CA THR A 736 0.06 20.52 -24.05
C THR A 736 -0.03 19.86 -22.67
N ILE A 737 -1.20 19.90 -22.03
CA ILE A 737 -1.46 19.17 -20.78
C ILE A 737 -1.41 17.66 -21.00
N VAL A 738 -1.78 17.15 -22.19
CA VAL A 738 -1.81 15.71 -22.47
C VAL A 738 -0.43 15.04 -22.26
N PRO A 739 0.67 15.49 -22.87
CA PRO A 739 1.98 14.91 -22.58
C PRO A 739 2.48 15.15 -21.16
N LEU A 740 2.15 16.30 -20.54
CA LEU A 740 2.46 16.53 -19.14
C LEU A 740 1.72 15.52 -18.23
N TYR A 741 0.47 15.21 -18.58
CA TYR A 741 -0.34 14.21 -17.90
C TYR A 741 0.28 12.83 -18.04
N GLU A 742 0.57 12.38 -19.26
CA GLU A 742 1.27 11.09 -19.51
C GLU A 742 2.54 10.95 -18.67
N ARG A 743 3.24 12.07 -18.43
CA ARG A 743 4.47 12.13 -17.64
C ARG A 743 4.25 12.06 -16.13
N VAL A 744 3.19 12.68 -15.62
CA VAL A 744 2.78 12.69 -14.21
C VAL A 744 2.08 11.40 -13.80
N THR A 745 1.37 10.75 -14.71
CA THR A 745 0.55 9.56 -14.47
C THR A 745 1.22 8.52 -13.57
N PRO A 746 2.48 8.10 -13.81
CA PRO A 746 3.14 7.12 -12.95
C PRO A 746 3.15 7.50 -11.45
N ILE A 747 3.30 8.78 -11.11
CA ILE A 747 3.29 9.26 -9.71
C ILE A 747 1.88 9.23 -9.12
N LEU A 748 0.86 9.58 -9.93
CA LEU A 748 -0.53 9.66 -9.47
C LEU A 748 -1.24 8.31 -9.42
N THR A 749 -0.85 7.36 -10.27
CA THR A 749 -1.52 6.04 -10.37
C THR A 749 -0.86 4.98 -9.51
N GLU A 750 0.47 5.06 -9.28
CA GLU A 750 1.18 4.10 -8.43
C GLU A 750 0.61 4.14 -7.01
N MET A 751 0.27 2.99 -6.46
CA MET A 751 -0.27 2.89 -5.11
C MET A 751 0.82 3.26 -4.09
N PRO A 752 0.52 4.07 -3.07
CA PRO A 752 1.47 4.34 -2.01
C PRO A 752 1.71 3.06 -1.19
N GLU A 753 2.92 2.92 -0.65
CA GLU A 753 3.33 1.79 0.19
C GLU A 753 2.45 1.66 1.45
N ILE A 754 1.95 2.80 1.92
CA ILE A 754 1.16 2.92 3.13
C ILE A 754 -0.33 2.93 2.75
N THR A 755 -1.00 1.79 2.91
CA THR A 755 -2.45 1.65 2.75
C THR A 755 -3.14 1.55 4.13
N PRO A 756 -4.39 2.02 4.28
CA PRO A 756 -5.10 2.06 5.57
C PRO A 756 -5.51 0.69 6.14
N ASP A 757 -5.39 -0.36 5.33
CA ASP A 757 -5.72 -1.76 5.64
C ASP A 757 -4.59 -2.54 6.34
N ARG A 758 -3.36 -1.99 6.39
CA ARG A 758 -2.22 -2.68 7.00
C ARG A 758 -2.23 -2.60 8.53
N ALA A 759 -1.94 -3.72 9.19
CA ALA A 759 -1.93 -3.83 10.64
C ALA A 759 -0.68 -3.17 11.25
N HIS A 760 -0.83 -2.54 12.42
CA HIS A 760 0.31 -2.04 13.18
C HIS A 760 1.05 -3.22 13.82
N PRO A 761 2.38 -3.36 13.68
CA PRO A 761 3.14 -4.53 14.14
C PRO A 761 3.30 -4.66 15.67
N GLY A 762 2.64 -3.82 16.48
CA GLY A 762 2.93 -3.74 17.92
C GLY A 762 4.41 -3.45 18.23
N GLU A 763 4.86 -3.82 19.44
CA GLU A 763 6.29 -3.96 19.74
C GLU A 763 6.74 -5.37 19.32
N ILE A 764 7.79 -5.45 18.50
CA ILE A 764 8.35 -6.73 18.06
C ILE A 764 9.37 -7.26 19.07
N THR A 765 9.45 -8.58 19.22
CA THR A 765 10.49 -9.25 20.02
C THR A 765 11.80 -9.33 19.25
N GLY A 766 11.73 -9.56 17.94
CA GLY A 766 12.88 -9.60 17.05
C GLY A 766 13.13 -10.95 16.39
N ARG A 767 12.18 -11.90 16.45
CA ARG A 767 12.23 -13.16 15.70
C ARG A 767 11.86 -12.90 14.23
N ILE A 768 12.64 -13.45 13.30
CA ILE A 768 12.44 -13.27 11.85
C ILE A 768 12.44 -14.63 11.18
N GLU A 769 11.50 -14.86 10.28
CA GLU A 769 11.40 -16.12 9.54
C GLU A 769 11.25 -15.82 8.04
N PHE A 770 12.09 -16.47 7.23
CA PHE A 770 11.91 -16.56 5.79
C PHE A 770 11.38 -17.95 5.49
N SER A 771 10.23 -18.04 4.83
CA SER A 771 9.60 -19.32 4.49
C SER A 771 9.45 -19.43 2.97
N HIS A 772 10.20 -20.34 2.36
CA HIS A 772 10.16 -20.68 0.93
C HIS A 772 10.23 -19.46 -0.01
N VAL A 773 11.13 -18.53 0.32
CA VAL A 773 11.22 -17.24 -0.36
C VAL A 773 11.92 -17.37 -1.70
N THR A 774 11.18 -17.05 -2.77
CA THR A 774 11.71 -16.91 -4.14
C THR A 774 11.51 -15.48 -4.63
N PHE A 775 12.53 -14.89 -5.23
CA PHE A 775 12.49 -13.51 -5.70
C PHE A 775 13.36 -13.26 -6.93
N ALA A 776 12.80 -12.59 -7.93
CA ALA A 776 13.48 -12.00 -9.08
C ALA A 776 13.14 -10.51 -9.24
N TYR A 777 14.09 -9.71 -9.75
CA TYR A 777 13.87 -8.27 -9.98
C TYR A 777 12.93 -7.96 -11.16
N ALA A 778 12.69 -8.93 -12.03
CA ALA A 778 11.71 -8.88 -13.09
C ALA A 778 11.00 -10.24 -13.19
N PRO A 779 9.71 -10.28 -13.59
CA PRO A 779 8.97 -11.54 -13.70
C PRO A 779 9.65 -12.58 -14.60
N ASP A 780 10.27 -12.13 -15.69
CA ASP A 780 10.92 -12.98 -16.68
C ASP A 780 12.43 -13.18 -16.43
N ALA A 781 12.95 -12.67 -15.31
CA ALA A 781 14.36 -12.83 -14.95
C ALA A 781 14.58 -14.07 -14.08
N PRO A 782 15.79 -14.69 -14.12
CA PRO A 782 16.11 -15.80 -13.23
C PRO A 782 16.01 -15.36 -11.75
N PRO A 783 15.59 -16.28 -10.85
CA PRO A 783 15.48 -16.00 -9.43
C PRO A 783 16.84 -15.62 -8.85
N VAL A 784 16.87 -14.51 -8.12
CA VAL A 784 18.03 -14.06 -7.33
C VAL A 784 18.05 -14.74 -5.97
N LEU A 785 16.88 -15.03 -5.41
CA LEU A 785 16.69 -15.94 -4.28
C LEU A 785 15.73 -17.04 -4.73
N ASP A 786 16.01 -18.27 -4.33
CA ASP A 786 15.35 -19.46 -4.85
C ASP A 786 15.06 -20.43 -3.71
N ASP A 787 13.79 -20.55 -3.33
CA ASP A 787 13.29 -21.40 -2.23
C ASP A 787 14.10 -21.27 -0.93
N LEU A 788 14.31 -20.03 -0.48
CA LEU A 788 15.09 -19.76 0.71
C LEU A 788 14.23 -19.83 1.98
N SER A 789 14.59 -20.75 2.88
CA SER A 789 13.97 -20.92 4.20
C SER A 789 15.00 -20.80 5.33
N LEU A 790 14.77 -19.90 6.28
CA LEU A 790 15.59 -19.77 7.50
C LEU A 790 14.81 -19.08 8.63
N THR A 791 15.19 -19.38 9.88
CA THR A 791 14.63 -18.74 11.08
C THR A 791 15.73 -18.09 11.89
N ILE A 792 15.54 -16.84 12.27
CA ILE A 792 16.40 -16.05 13.15
C ILE A 792 15.68 -15.85 14.47
N GLU A 793 16.24 -16.41 15.53
CA GLU A 793 15.70 -16.26 16.88
C GLU A 793 15.94 -14.86 17.46
N SER A 794 15.03 -14.43 18.33
CA SER A 794 15.12 -13.15 19.02
C SER A 794 16.41 -13.03 19.82
N GLY A 795 17.11 -11.91 19.71
CA GLY A 795 18.40 -11.67 20.38
C GLY A 795 19.59 -12.40 19.74
N GLY A 796 19.36 -13.17 18.67
CA GLY A 796 20.40 -13.89 17.95
C GLY A 796 21.43 -12.96 17.31
N TYR A 797 22.71 -13.39 17.30
CA TYR A 797 23.74 -12.75 16.50
C TYR A 797 24.02 -13.57 15.23
N ILE A 798 23.54 -13.06 14.10
CA ILE A 798 23.49 -13.77 12.82
C ILE A 798 24.43 -13.11 11.80
N ALA A 799 25.19 -13.93 11.10
CA ALA A 799 26.00 -13.49 9.97
C ALA A 799 25.55 -14.11 8.65
N PHE A 800 25.49 -13.31 7.59
CA PHE A 800 25.30 -13.77 6.22
C PHE A 800 26.61 -13.64 5.43
N VAL A 801 27.06 -14.75 4.85
CA VAL A 801 28.32 -14.83 4.09
C VAL A 801 28.09 -15.48 2.73
N GLY A 802 28.98 -15.21 1.77
CA GLY A 802 28.91 -15.77 0.42
C GLY A 802 29.55 -14.85 -0.61
N GLU A 803 29.72 -15.34 -1.84
CA GLU A 803 30.33 -14.59 -2.93
C GLU A 803 29.51 -13.34 -3.34
N SER A 804 30.14 -12.40 -4.05
CA SER A 804 29.41 -11.26 -4.60
C SER A 804 28.33 -11.75 -5.58
N GLY A 805 27.13 -11.20 -5.49
CA GLY A 805 25.98 -11.65 -6.30
C GLY A 805 25.22 -12.86 -5.73
N SER A 806 25.59 -13.40 -4.57
CA SER A 806 24.88 -14.55 -3.96
C SER A 806 23.47 -14.27 -3.43
N GLY A 807 23.00 -13.01 -3.48
CA GLY A 807 21.65 -12.62 -3.04
C GLY A 807 21.57 -11.91 -1.67
N LYS A 808 22.68 -11.77 -0.92
CA LYS A 808 22.71 -11.16 0.43
C LYS A 808 22.04 -9.78 0.53
N SER A 809 22.40 -8.84 -0.35
CA SER A 809 21.79 -7.50 -0.35
C SER A 809 20.31 -7.55 -0.74
N THR A 810 19.90 -8.50 -1.59
CA THR A 810 18.50 -8.72 -1.94
C THR A 810 17.70 -9.24 -0.75
N LEU A 811 18.27 -10.18 0.04
CA LEU A 811 17.69 -10.67 1.29
C LEU A 811 17.47 -9.53 2.28
N LEU A 812 18.46 -8.64 2.46
CA LEU A 812 18.28 -7.45 3.31
C LEU A 812 17.18 -6.52 2.79
N ARG A 813 17.05 -6.34 1.46
CA ARG A 813 15.98 -5.51 0.89
C ARG A 813 14.60 -6.09 1.14
N LEU A 814 14.45 -7.42 1.08
CA LEU A 814 13.21 -8.11 1.45
C LEU A 814 12.93 -7.97 2.95
N LEU A 815 13.93 -8.17 3.82
CA LEU A 815 13.80 -7.96 5.26
C LEU A 815 13.31 -6.54 5.60
N LEU A 816 13.82 -5.53 4.89
CA LEU A 816 13.41 -4.13 5.07
C LEU A 816 12.08 -3.78 4.36
N GLY A 817 11.49 -4.72 3.62
CA GLY A 817 10.26 -4.52 2.86
C GLY A 817 10.40 -3.58 1.69
N PHE A 818 11.63 -3.36 1.19
CA PHE A 818 11.87 -2.58 -0.03
C PHE A 818 11.49 -3.38 -1.28
N GLU A 819 11.45 -4.70 -1.19
CA GLU A 819 10.88 -5.61 -2.18
C GLU A 819 9.89 -6.54 -1.50
N LEU A 820 9.02 -7.18 -2.28
CA LEU A 820 8.16 -8.27 -1.82
C LEU A 820 8.55 -9.55 -2.59
N PRO A 821 8.55 -10.72 -1.93
CA PRO A 821 8.87 -11.98 -2.59
C PRO A 821 7.80 -12.35 -3.63
N GLN A 822 8.18 -13.15 -4.64
CA GLN A 822 7.24 -13.67 -5.65
C GLN A 822 6.46 -14.89 -5.13
N SER A 823 7.12 -15.73 -4.31
CA SER A 823 6.51 -16.82 -3.56
C SER A 823 7.15 -16.91 -2.16
N GLY A 824 6.44 -17.54 -1.23
CA GLY A 824 6.84 -17.59 0.17
C GLY A 824 6.52 -16.30 0.92
N GLY A 825 7.10 -16.12 2.10
CA GLY A 825 6.84 -14.98 2.97
C GLY A 825 7.98 -14.66 3.92
N VAL A 826 7.99 -13.41 4.39
CA VAL A 826 8.88 -12.93 5.46
C VAL A 826 8.01 -12.60 6.66
N TYR A 827 8.31 -13.19 7.81
CA TYR A 827 7.51 -13.06 9.01
C TYR A 827 8.33 -12.41 10.14
N PHE A 828 7.70 -11.51 10.88
CA PHE A 828 8.24 -10.90 12.10
C PHE A 828 7.38 -11.36 13.27
N ASP A 829 7.96 -12.13 14.20
CA ASP A 829 7.25 -12.76 15.32
C ASP A 829 5.99 -13.54 14.87
N GLY A 830 6.05 -14.21 13.72
CA GLY A 830 4.94 -14.96 13.13
C GLY A 830 3.91 -14.11 12.35
N MET A 831 4.06 -12.78 12.31
CA MET A 831 3.22 -11.90 11.51
C MET A 831 3.82 -11.69 10.11
N ASP A 832 3.02 -11.92 9.06
CA ASP A 832 3.44 -11.69 7.67
C ASP A 832 3.74 -10.20 7.41
N GLN A 833 4.95 -9.91 6.96
CA GLN A 833 5.42 -8.58 6.59
C GLN A 833 4.51 -7.88 5.57
N ALA A 834 3.92 -8.62 4.62
CA ALA A 834 3.07 -8.03 3.59
C ALA A 834 1.80 -7.37 4.17
N GLY A 835 1.29 -7.89 5.29
CA GLY A 835 0.13 -7.36 6.01
C GLY A 835 0.43 -6.23 6.99
N LEU A 836 1.70 -5.90 7.23
CA LEU A 836 2.12 -4.94 8.26
C LEU A 836 2.38 -3.53 7.72
N ASP A 837 2.15 -2.52 8.58
CA ASP A 837 2.61 -1.15 8.34
C ASP A 837 4.14 -1.10 8.40
N LEU A 838 4.77 -1.11 7.23
CA LEU A 838 6.22 -1.11 7.08
C LEU A 838 6.89 0.13 7.68
N THR A 839 6.19 1.26 7.79
CA THR A 839 6.75 2.45 8.44
C THR A 839 6.88 2.21 9.94
N ALA A 840 5.85 1.63 10.56
CA ALA A 840 5.87 1.27 11.98
C ALA A 840 6.86 0.13 12.27
N LEU A 841 7.03 -0.81 11.35
CA LEU A 841 8.02 -1.89 11.46
C LEU A 841 9.45 -1.34 11.39
N ARG A 842 9.78 -0.55 10.36
CA ARG A 842 11.13 0.03 10.16
C ARG A 842 11.55 0.95 11.30
N ARG A 843 10.61 1.55 12.02
CA ARG A 843 10.90 2.35 13.24
C ARG A 843 11.51 1.53 14.37
N GLN A 844 11.36 0.21 14.35
CA GLN A 844 11.90 -0.72 15.35
C GLN A 844 13.18 -1.42 14.88
N ILE A 845 13.65 -1.10 13.66
CA ILE A 845 14.81 -1.71 13.02
C ILE A 845 15.89 -0.64 12.81
N GLY A 846 17.06 -0.83 13.42
CA GLY A 846 18.24 -0.02 13.14
C GLY A 846 18.96 -0.57 11.92
N VAL A 847 19.30 0.29 10.96
CA VAL A 847 19.91 -0.16 9.69
C VAL A 847 21.12 0.68 9.34
N VAL A 848 22.22 0.02 9.01
CA VAL A 848 23.40 0.63 8.40
C VAL A 848 23.67 -0.09 7.06
N LEU A 849 23.34 0.58 5.96
CA LEU A 849 23.55 0.08 4.60
C LEU A 849 24.96 0.40 4.08
N GLN A 850 25.51 -0.44 3.21
CA GLN A 850 26.86 -0.27 2.62
C GLN A 850 27.08 1.12 1.99
N ASN A 851 26.08 1.65 1.28
CA ASN A 851 26.12 2.97 0.61
C ASN A 851 25.34 4.06 1.37
N GLY A 852 25.22 3.94 2.70
CA GLY A 852 24.56 4.93 3.54
C GLY A 852 25.17 6.32 3.39
N ARG A 853 24.30 7.34 3.24
CA ARG A 853 24.70 8.75 3.23
C ARG A 853 24.27 9.46 4.50
N LEU A 854 25.07 10.43 4.90
CA LEU A 854 24.71 11.40 5.93
C LEU A 854 23.90 12.52 5.30
N MET A 855 22.96 13.05 6.07
CA MET A 855 22.16 14.19 5.68
C MET A 855 22.94 15.47 5.93
N SER A 856 22.73 16.49 5.09
CA SER A 856 23.21 17.84 5.40
C SER A 856 22.49 18.35 6.65
N GLY A 857 23.24 18.86 7.63
CA GLY A 857 22.68 19.27 8.92
C GLY A 857 23.67 19.09 10.05
N SER A 858 23.26 19.33 11.30
CA SER A 858 24.15 19.11 12.44
C SER A 858 24.39 17.62 12.70
N ILE A 859 25.44 17.29 13.46
CA ILE A 859 25.68 15.92 13.96
C ILE A 859 24.47 15.45 14.78
N PHE A 860 23.90 16.32 15.61
CA PHE A 860 22.68 16.05 16.35
C PHE A 860 21.51 15.64 15.43
N ASP A 861 21.24 16.44 14.39
CA ASP A 861 20.16 16.14 13.43
C ASP A 861 20.43 14.83 12.67
N ASN A 862 21.69 14.52 12.39
CA ASN A 862 22.06 13.26 11.75
C ASN A 862 21.83 12.04 12.65
N ILE A 863 22.12 12.13 13.96
CA ILE A 863 21.92 11.03 14.90
C ILE A 863 20.44 10.83 15.17
N VAL A 864 19.72 11.89 15.56
CA VAL A 864 18.32 11.81 15.97
C VAL A 864 17.36 11.71 14.78
N GLY A 865 17.74 12.25 13.62
CA GLY A 865 16.86 12.31 12.46
C GLY A 865 15.59 13.10 12.76
N SER A 866 14.43 12.53 12.41
CA SER A 866 13.11 13.14 12.64
C SER A 866 12.47 12.73 13.96
N TRP A 867 13.19 12.04 14.83
CA TRP A 867 12.65 11.60 16.12
C TRP A 867 12.66 12.75 17.13
N PRO A 868 11.67 12.84 18.02
CA PRO A 868 11.65 13.85 19.06
C PRO A 868 12.53 13.43 20.25
N LEU A 869 13.83 13.24 20.01
CA LEU A 869 14.83 12.84 21.00
C LEU A 869 15.69 14.02 21.43
N THR A 870 16.29 13.90 22.61
CA THR A 870 17.11 14.95 23.21
C THR A 870 18.58 14.83 22.82
N GLN A 871 19.35 15.88 23.10
CA GLN A 871 20.80 15.85 22.91
C GLN A 871 21.50 14.79 23.76
N ASP A 872 20.95 14.46 24.93
CA ASP A 872 21.47 13.40 25.81
C ASP A 872 21.31 12.01 25.18
N ASP A 873 20.19 11.77 24.50
CA ASP A 873 19.96 10.54 23.73
C ASP A 873 20.98 10.43 22.58
N ALA A 874 21.25 11.54 21.89
CA ALA A 874 22.26 11.59 20.84
C ALA A 874 23.67 11.29 21.38
N TRP A 875 24.02 11.82 22.56
CA TRP A 875 25.27 11.53 23.24
C TRP A 875 25.38 10.07 23.70
N ALA A 876 24.28 9.48 24.17
CA ALA A 876 24.25 8.06 24.53
C ALA A 876 24.49 7.17 23.32
N ALA A 877 23.85 7.49 22.19
CA ALA A 877 24.06 6.78 20.93
C ALA A 877 25.50 6.93 20.40
N ALA A 878 26.07 8.15 20.51
CA ALA A 878 27.46 8.41 20.13
C ALA A 878 28.44 7.59 20.98
N ARG A 879 28.19 7.44 22.29
CA ARG A 879 29.00 6.57 23.17
C ARG A 879 28.94 5.10 22.75
N LEU A 880 27.74 4.57 22.45
CA LEU A 880 27.58 3.20 21.97
C LEU A 880 28.31 2.94 20.66
N ALA A 881 28.40 3.95 19.79
CA ALA A 881 29.17 3.89 18.55
C ALA A 881 30.66 4.28 18.71
N GLY A 882 31.12 4.57 19.93
CA GLY A 882 32.48 5.00 20.22
C GLY A 882 32.89 6.29 19.50
N LEU A 883 31.97 7.23 19.26
CA LEU A 883 32.18 8.48 18.51
C LEU A 883 32.18 9.74 19.42
N ASP A 884 31.90 9.59 20.71
CA ASP A 884 31.69 10.73 21.61
C ASP A 884 32.95 11.59 21.82
N GLU A 885 34.14 10.99 21.94
CA GLU A 885 35.40 11.75 22.02
C GLU A 885 35.69 12.54 20.74
N ASP A 886 35.48 11.94 19.57
CA ASP A 886 35.62 12.63 18.27
C ASP A 886 34.68 13.83 18.19
N ILE A 887 33.42 13.68 18.62
CA ILE A 887 32.46 14.79 18.61
C ILE A 887 32.88 15.89 19.59
N ARG A 888 33.37 15.55 20.79
CA ARG A 888 33.86 16.55 21.76
C ARG A 888 35.06 17.34 21.24
N ALA A 889 35.90 16.73 20.39
CA ALA A 889 37.04 17.40 19.78
C ALA A 889 36.64 18.40 18.67
N LEU A 890 35.40 18.33 18.16
CA LEU A 890 34.93 19.28 17.15
C LEU A 890 34.54 20.63 17.78
N PRO A 891 34.82 21.77 17.12
CA PRO A 891 34.59 23.10 17.69
C PRO A 891 33.15 23.36 18.17
N MET A 892 32.17 22.78 17.48
CA MET A 892 30.73 22.96 17.77
C MET A 892 30.08 21.70 18.36
N GLY A 893 30.87 20.67 18.68
CA GLY A 893 30.36 19.40 19.20
C GLY A 893 29.23 18.82 18.35
N MET A 894 28.10 18.50 19.01
CA MET A 894 26.87 18.00 18.38
C MET A 894 26.24 18.98 17.36
N HIS A 895 26.53 20.28 17.47
CA HIS A 895 26.02 21.29 16.54
C HIS A 895 26.93 21.52 15.33
N THR A 896 28.02 20.75 15.21
CA THR A 896 28.87 20.80 14.02
C THR A 896 28.06 20.44 12.79
N VAL A 897 28.03 21.35 11.80
CA VAL A 897 27.25 21.18 10.57
C VAL A 897 28.07 20.36 9.57
N LEU A 898 27.47 19.28 9.09
CA LEU A 898 28.00 18.41 8.04
C LEU A 898 27.39 18.80 6.69
N SER A 899 28.22 18.84 5.65
CA SER A 899 27.79 18.96 4.26
C SER A 899 27.28 17.61 3.73
N GLU A 900 26.58 17.63 2.60
CA GLU A 900 25.98 16.43 2.00
C GLU A 900 27.02 15.32 1.80
N GLY A 901 26.73 14.11 2.28
CA GLY A 901 27.66 12.98 2.21
C GLY A 901 28.80 12.98 3.24
N GLY A 902 28.90 14.02 4.07
CA GLY A 902 29.80 14.08 5.23
C GLY A 902 31.29 14.16 4.87
N GLY A 903 31.64 14.90 3.80
CA GLY A 903 33.02 14.99 3.31
C GLY A 903 34.05 15.54 4.32
N THR A 904 33.59 16.13 5.42
CA THR A 904 34.42 16.63 6.52
C THR A 904 34.82 15.55 7.54
N LEU A 905 34.22 14.36 7.48
CA LEU A 905 34.49 13.25 8.41
C LEU A 905 35.37 12.18 7.75
N SER A 906 36.21 11.52 8.56
CA SER A 906 36.92 10.32 8.10
C SER A 906 35.94 9.17 7.79
N GLY A 907 36.36 8.20 6.98
CA GLY A 907 35.53 7.05 6.63
C GLY A 907 35.00 6.29 7.85
N GLY A 908 35.86 6.07 8.85
CA GLY A 908 35.50 5.42 10.11
C GLY A 908 34.59 6.27 11.01
N GLN A 909 34.79 7.59 11.07
CA GLN A 909 33.89 8.50 11.80
C GLN A 909 32.49 8.52 11.16
N ARG A 910 32.42 8.56 9.83
CA ARG A 910 31.15 8.50 9.10
C ARG A 910 30.39 7.20 9.36
N GLN A 911 31.08 6.05 9.37
CA GLN A 911 30.45 4.77 9.71
C GLN A 911 29.94 4.73 11.14
N ARG A 912 30.76 5.15 12.12
CA ARG A 912 30.33 5.26 13.53
C ARG A 912 29.14 6.20 13.71
N LEU A 913 29.07 7.31 12.96
CA LEU A 913 27.93 8.21 13.00
C LEU A 913 26.65 7.55 12.46
N MET A 914 26.76 6.74 11.40
CA MET A 914 25.64 5.95 10.90
C MET A 914 25.20 4.87 11.90
N ILE A 915 26.14 4.25 12.62
CA ILE A 915 25.85 3.29 13.70
C ILE A 915 25.14 3.99 14.85
N ALA A 916 25.61 5.17 15.28
CA ALA A 916 24.93 5.98 16.30
C ALA A 916 23.48 6.31 15.88
N ARG A 917 23.28 6.72 14.62
CA ARG A 917 21.94 6.96 14.06
C ARG A 917 21.05 5.72 14.10
N ALA A 918 21.58 4.53 13.84
CA ALA A 918 20.84 3.27 13.91
C ALA A 918 20.51 2.85 15.35
N LEU A 919 21.32 3.24 16.33
CA LEU A 919 21.16 2.86 17.73
C LEU A 919 20.32 3.83 18.57
N VAL A 920 20.17 5.08 18.13
CA VAL A 920 19.56 6.16 18.94
C VAL A 920 18.15 5.82 19.44
N HIS A 921 17.36 5.11 18.65
CA HIS A 921 15.99 4.72 19.01
C HIS A 921 15.89 3.35 19.71
N ARG A 922 17.03 2.73 20.08
CA ARG A 922 17.11 1.39 20.71
C ARG A 922 16.31 0.32 19.95
N PRO A 923 16.74 -0.05 18.74
CA PRO A 923 15.99 -1.00 17.92
C PRO A 923 15.94 -2.40 18.53
N ARG A 924 14.93 -3.18 18.12
CA ARG A 924 14.82 -4.62 18.44
C ARG A 924 15.63 -5.48 17.48
N ILE A 925 15.84 -4.99 16.26
CA ILE A 925 16.64 -5.63 15.21
C ILE A 925 17.67 -4.62 14.70
N LEU A 926 18.94 -4.99 14.64
CA LEU A 926 20.02 -4.19 14.05
C LEU A 926 20.58 -4.90 12.82
N VAL A 927 20.53 -4.23 11.68
CA VAL A 927 21.05 -4.72 10.40
C VAL A 927 22.30 -3.93 10.02
N LEU A 928 23.42 -4.62 9.86
CA LEU A 928 24.71 -4.04 9.47
C LEU A 928 25.19 -4.66 8.15
N ASP A 929 25.19 -3.87 7.09
CA ASP A 929 25.68 -4.27 5.77
C ASP A 929 27.08 -3.68 5.55
N GLU A 930 28.11 -4.49 5.78
CA GLU A 930 29.53 -4.08 5.73
C GLU A 930 29.89 -2.84 6.57
N ALA A 931 29.09 -2.53 7.59
CA ALA A 931 29.15 -1.27 8.32
C ALA A 931 30.45 -1.02 9.09
N THR A 932 31.23 -2.07 9.39
CA THR A 932 32.49 -2.00 10.14
C THR A 932 33.73 -2.05 9.23
N SER A 933 33.56 -2.11 7.91
CA SER A 933 34.65 -2.30 6.95
C SER A 933 35.67 -1.16 6.90
N ALA A 934 35.28 0.08 7.24
CA ALA A 934 36.18 1.23 7.26
C ALA A 934 36.65 1.60 8.68
N LEU A 935 36.28 0.80 9.69
CA LEU A 935 36.83 0.91 11.05
C LEU A 935 38.16 0.15 11.13
N ASP A 936 39.08 0.72 11.91
CA ASP A 936 40.26 0.01 12.40
C ASP A 936 39.84 -1.04 13.44
N ASN A 937 40.69 -2.06 13.64
CA ASN A 937 40.38 -3.21 14.48
C ASN A 937 40.04 -2.83 15.94
N ARG A 938 40.72 -1.81 16.50
CA ARG A 938 40.49 -1.38 17.88
C ARG A 938 39.11 -0.73 18.02
N THR A 939 38.79 0.21 17.14
CA THR A 939 37.47 0.86 17.14
C THR A 939 36.35 -0.13 16.86
N GLN A 940 36.56 -1.07 15.94
CA GLN A 940 35.59 -2.12 15.65
C GLN A 940 35.28 -3.00 16.88
N ALA A 941 36.30 -3.39 17.65
CA ALA A 941 36.12 -4.17 18.87
C ALA A 941 35.30 -3.41 19.93
N ILE A 942 35.58 -2.12 20.12
CA ILE A 942 34.85 -1.25 21.08
C ILE A 942 33.36 -1.16 20.71
N VAL A 943 33.07 -0.95 19.42
CA VAL A 943 31.69 -0.88 18.92
C VAL A 943 30.97 -2.21 19.09
N ASN A 944 31.61 -3.33 18.74
CA ASN A 944 31.02 -4.66 18.90
C ASN A 944 30.74 -5.00 20.36
N ASP A 945 31.66 -4.69 21.29
CA ASP A 945 31.46 -4.89 22.75
C ASP A 945 30.34 -3.99 23.31
N SER A 946 30.18 -2.78 22.77
CA SER A 946 29.09 -1.89 23.19
C SER A 946 27.73 -2.38 22.70
N ILE A 947 27.67 -2.90 21.47
CA ILE A 947 26.43 -3.42 20.86
C ILE A 947 26.06 -4.79 21.44
N SER A 948 27.03 -5.65 21.80
CA SER A 948 26.76 -6.99 22.35
C SER A 948 26.03 -6.96 23.69
N LYS A 949 26.17 -5.86 24.45
CA LYS A 949 25.48 -5.63 25.73
C LYS A 949 24.00 -5.28 25.57
N LEU A 950 23.53 -5.04 24.35
CA LEU A 950 22.14 -4.69 24.06
C LEU A 950 21.35 -5.95 23.69
N ASN A 951 20.17 -6.12 24.29
CA ASN A 951 19.28 -7.24 23.98
C ASN A 951 18.49 -6.94 22.69
N MET A 952 19.09 -7.27 21.54
CA MET A 952 18.53 -7.08 20.20
C MET A 952 19.02 -8.17 19.25
N THR A 953 18.20 -8.51 18.25
CA THR A 953 18.62 -9.37 17.14
C THR A 953 19.61 -8.62 16.26
N ARG A 954 20.77 -9.21 15.97
CA ARG A 954 21.85 -8.58 15.20
C ARG A 954 22.06 -9.37 13.92
N ILE A 955 21.92 -8.70 12.77
CA ILE A 955 22.08 -9.28 11.45
C ILE A 955 23.21 -8.56 10.75
N VAL A 956 24.26 -9.30 10.41
CA VAL A 956 25.47 -8.73 9.81
C VAL A 956 25.75 -9.39 8.47
N VAL A 957 25.87 -8.58 7.42
CA VAL A 957 26.48 -9.00 6.16
C VAL A 957 27.94 -8.59 6.22
N ALA A 958 28.84 -9.57 6.34
CA ALA A 958 30.25 -9.30 6.57
C ALA A 958 31.13 -10.00 5.54
N HIS A 959 32.15 -9.24 5.12
CA HIS A 959 33.26 -9.73 4.31
C HIS A 959 34.54 -9.95 5.13
N ARG A 960 34.53 -9.69 6.45
CA ARG A 960 35.68 -9.88 7.35
C ARG A 960 35.40 -11.01 8.34
N LEU A 961 36.28 -12.00 8.38
CA LEU A 961 36.25 -13.11 9.34
C LEU A 961 36.13 -12.66 10.80
N SER A 962 36.88 -11.62 11.20
CA SER A 962 36.87 -11.09 12.57
C SER A 962 35.51 -10.59 13.04
N THR A 963 34.60 -10.28 12.11
CA THR A 963 33.26 -9.80 12.46
C THR A 963 32.30 -10.96 12.68
N ILE A 964 32.47 -12.06 11.94
CA ILE A 964 31.55 -13.21 11.94
C ILE A 964 31.96 -14.31 12.91
N GLN A 965 33.18 -14.27 13.45
CA GLN A 965 33.70 -15.29 14.35
C GLN A 965 32.85 -15.46 15.62
N ASP A 966 32.31 -14.36 16.14
CA ASP A 966 31.48 -14.35 17.34
C ASP A 966 29.97 -14.55 17.06
N ALA A 967 29.59 -14.78 15.79
CA ALA A 967 28.19 -14.99 15.43
C ALA A 967 27.68 -16.32 16.02
N HIS A 968 26.47 -16.30 16.59
CA HIS A 968 25.81 -17.49 17.10
C HIS A 968 25.43 -18.44 15.95
N GLN A 969 25.10 -17.87 14.78
CA GLN A 969 24.76 -18.62 13.59
C GLN A 969 25.26 -17.87 12.36
N ILE A 970 25.88 -18.61 11.44
CA ILE A 970 26.36 -18.12 10.15
C ILE A 970 25.57 -18.83 9.05
N TYR A 971 25.00 -18.07 8.14
CA TYR A 971 24.29 -18.54 6.95
C TYR A 971 25.14 -18.30 5.70
N VAL A 972 25.52 -19.38 5.03
CA VAL A 972 26.33 -19.34 3.81
C VAL A 972 25.42 -19.40 2.59
N MET A 973 25.47 -18.35 1.78
CA MET A 973 24.65 -18.21 0.58
C MET A 973 25.47 -18.40 -0.69
N LYS A 974 24.95 -19.21 -1.62
CA LYS A 974 25.52 -19.42 -2.95
C LYS A 974 24.39 -19.50 -3.98
N SER A 975 24.51 -18.74 -5.06
CA SER A 975 23.55 -18.71 -6.17
C SER A 975 22.07 -18.56 -5.72
N GLY A 976 21.81 -17.70 -4.74
CA GLY A 976 20.45 -17.43 -4.26
C GLY A 976 19.86 -18.45 -3.29
N ARG A 977 20.62 -19.49 -2.92
CA ARG A 977 20.22 -20.56 -1.98
C ARG A 977 21.09 -20.57 -0.73
N LEU A 978 20.54 -21.08 0.36
CA LEU A 978 21.30 -21.37 1.57
C LEU A 978 22.00 -22.73 1.41
N VAL A 979 23.33 -22.76 1.48
CA VAL A 979 24.12 -23.98 1.28
C VAL A 979 24.65 -24.59 2.57
N GLU A 980 24.99 -23.75 3.55
CA GLU A 980 25.49 -24.19 4.86
C GLU A 980 24.97 -23.28 5.97
N GLN A 981 24.80 -23.84 7.17
CA GLN A 981 24.42 -23.10 8.36
C GLN A 981 25.08 -23.69 9.61
N GLY A 982 25.51 -22.85 10.54
CA GLY A 982 26.10 -23.29 11.81
C GLY A 982 26.93 -22.19 12.46
N ASP A 983 27.52 -22.48 13.61
CA ASP A 983 28.53 -21.60 14.22
C ASP A 983 29.87 -21.64 13.46
N TYR A 984 30.75 -20.69 13.77
CA TYR A 984 32.06 -20.57 13.12
C TYR A 984 32.91 -21.85 13.19
N ARG A 985 32.93 -22.54 14.34
CA ARG A 985 33.80 -23.71 14.56
C ARG A 985 33.28 -24.91 13.78
N SER A 986 31.97 -25.13 13.84
CA SER A 986 31.26 -26.19 13.12
C SER A 986 31.46 -26.04 11.61
N LEU A 987 31.30 -24.83 11.06
CA LEU A 987 31.48 -24.58 9.62
C LEU A 987 32.95 -24.68 9.16
N MET A 988 33.93 -24.29 9.99
CA MET A 988 35.34 -24.50 9.68
C MET A 988 35.73 -25.99 9.67
N ALA A 989 35.10 -26.81 10.51
CA ALA A 989 35.37 -28.24 10.60
C ALA A 989 34.80 -29.04 9.42
N LEU A 990 33.70 -28.56 8.80
CA LEU A 990 33.04 -29.20 7.66
C LEU A 990 33.85 -29.16 6.35
N ASP A 991 34.93 -28.37 6.31
CA ASP A 991 35.77 -28.13 5.12
C ASP A 991 35.02 -27.71 3.85
N GLY A 992 33.81 -27.13 4.02
CA GLY A 992 32.91 -26.74 2.94
C GLY A 992 33.16 -25.34 2.36
N GLU A 993 32.12 -24.76 1.77
CA GLU A 993 32.13 -23.42 1.17
C GLU A 993 32.55 -22.33 2.16
N PHE A 994 32.10 -22.42 3.41
CA PHE A 994 32.54 -21.50 4.45
C PHE A 994 34.05 -21.57 4.69
N ALA A 995 34.59 -22.77 4.88
CA ALA A 995 36.02 -22.98 5.15
C ALA A 995 36.88 -22.53 3.96
N ALA A 996 36.41 -22.75 2.72
CA ALA A 996 37.06 -22.25 1.52
C ALA A 996 37.08 -20.71 1.46
N LEU A 997 35.96 -20.05 1.78
CA LEU A 997 35.89 -18.59 1.87
C LEU A 997 36.79 -18.04 2.98
N ALA A 998 36.81 -18.69 4.14
CA ALA A 998 37.63 -18.29 5.28
C ALA A 998 39.13 -18.42 4.98
N ARG A 999 39.59 -19.53 4.41
CA ARG A 999 41.00 -19.73 4.06
C ARG A 999 41.53 -18.68 3.08
N ARG A 1000 40.72 -18.24 2.12
CA ARG A 1000 41.08 -17.16 1.18
C ARG A 1000 41.33 -15.80 1.85
N GLN A 1001 40.83 -15.58 3.06
CA GLN A 1001 41.03 -14.34 3.82
C GLN A 1001 42.11 -14.46 4.90
N LEU A 1002 42.55 -15.68 5.20
CA LEU A 1002 43.67 -15.97 6.12
C LEU A 1002 45.03 -15.94 5.39
N LEU A 1003 45.02 -16.17 4.06
CA LEU A 1003 46.14 -15.98 3.14
C LEU A 1003 46.27 -14.50 2.74
#